data_AF-A0A562HK76-F1
#
_entry.id   AF-A0A562HK76-F1
#
_cell.length_a   1.000
_cell.length_b   1.000
_cell.length_c   1.000
_cell.angle_alpha   90.00
_cell.angle_beta   90.00
_cell.angle_gamma   90.00
#
_symmetry.space_group_name_H-M   'P 1'
#
loop_
_entity.id
_entity.type
_entity.pdbx_description
1 polymer ?
#
loop_
_entity_poly.entity_id
_entity_poly.type
_entity_poly.pdbx_seq_one_letter_code
_entity_poly.pdbx_strand_id
1 'polypeptide(L)'
;MGNIRPKVTEALLQRPRLLDKIALPGTQLTYIHADAGYGKTTLLLQYAKGRDDVVWMALDGKDREPLFFLQHLESSLREKLVQFEFHATDYIPFAGSDTFAAVVLSGLLKAIGSSTLTIILDDVHVITNHQLIDLLTEWVKSSPPNLTLIMASRHELWSSLFRLKVAGEVVELTKKDLCFSQEEAARLWGFFDEAAYSATEGWTLAIQSYRLAAEGNKEFSLARLDADRDVSRYLFNEIFMGITEEIRDFLKATSRLPELEVQVCNHLLNIRHSQKILEELMHRNLFTLRTSSTSYRYHTLFRNFLQQNDEGRGWEILHKAKDSCYESGDYGRAAEYALLAEDERIVHACLSAMAGEFFTKGSSRNLKRYFDFLEARHVELTPRVQLVKGIYLSDGGDFYQAEKYLRVVMPQLKSDEQDLYILAMTHLARVKRNRASFPESNACLDSLLPLLEGAPMVAWYGVVIEKIHNLTLTSQLTEALDLTIGMMNKCLVNGDLRIKGWFERYLTVIYFYKGDYKHCLQAYEKSLAIPQEEQDQLMRHGVGVYAAKAYQIAGQEDKALPLLDAELYRMRQLGLHEEFSINYLLYAETLNTAEQLNYYLGEAADFSVSDRYLNMAEDYALLNRSTREHWLFVKIWKACTEIFGQPEKTEEITAGILMLIQDTTPFFQTVAYGRMANALQVHKKNREQSIEYYRKSISIGEEIGCYAYATLAYGKLAAIYLEEGDEEQARSYTYRFLRLSRQYDHRYYIRFKPLFAAVLKQAAEAGIMTDYTRELLNYGGYTSVRVYINTLGTFYIAPDHERKSPIKIRTQKARELLAYLLEHREGVAKERIFNDLWWDSEANVTSLFHTRRGEIKRAFESAGAGNPILYERGLYRLEMAEIRCDLDALRQAAADFAWQPNFTNAQKVVEHYTGRYLNDLEALWAEGTRLRLEELFLSAAAVLQEGYAQSGDKSSARELTRRCAQMGH
;
A
#
# COMPACT_ATOMS: atom_id res chain seq x y z
N MET A 1 7.37 -19.53 -4.85
CA MET A 1 7.56 -20.88 -5.41
C MET A 1 7.14 -20.80 -6.86
N GLY A 2 7.99 -21.18 -7.81
CA GLY A 2 7.66 -21.02 -9.23
C GLY A 2 6.62 -22.05 -9.67
N ASN A 3 5.59 -21.62 -10.40
CA ASN A 3 4.66 -22.50 -11.10
C ASN A 3 5.44 -23.35 -12.10
N ILE A 4 5.75 -24.59 -11.71
CA ILE A 4 6.26 -25.56 -12.67
C ILE A 4 5.03 -26.15 -13.36
N ARG A 5 4.52 -25.43 -14.37
CA ARG A 5 3.72 -26.08 -15.42
C ARG A 5 4.56 -27.28 -15.89
N PRO A 6 4.08 -28.52 -15.77
CA PRO A 6 4.83 -29.67 -16.24
C PRO A 6 5.24 -29.45 -17.70
N LYS A 7 6.55 -29.49 -18.00
CA LYS A 7 7.03 -29.35 -19.38
C LYS A 7 6.45 -30.50 -20.20
N VAL A 8 5.81 -30.16 -21.31
CA VAL A 8 5.23 -31.14 -22.24
C VAL A 8 6.39 -31.89 -22.90
N THR A 9 6.54 -33.18 -22.59
CA THR A 9 7.37 -34.11 -23.37
C THR A 9 6.65 -34.42 -24.70
N GLU A 10 7.41 -34.44 -25.80
CA GLU A 10 6.96 -34.35 -27.21
C GLU A 10 6.18 -35.56 -27.78
N ALA A 11 5.47 -36.35 -26.97
CA ALA A 11 4.71 -37.51 -27.48
C ALA A 11 3.39 -37.79 -26.74
N LEU A 12 2.61 -36.77 -26.39
CA LEU A 12 1.26 -36.97 -25.83
C LEU A 12 0.23 -37.21 -26.94
N LEU A 13 -0.46 -38.37 -26.90
CA LEU A 13 -1.59 -38.67 -27.79
C LEU A 13 -2.72 -37.65 -27.56
N GLN A 14 -3.09 -36.90 -28.60
CA GLN A 14 -4.18 -35.92 -28.56
C GLN A 14 -5.53 -36.61 -28.36
N ARG A 15 -6.39 -36.02 -27.50
CA ARG A 15 -7.72 -36.56 -27.17
C ARG A 15 -8.86 -35.58 -27.49
N PRO A 16 -9.15 -35.27 -28.78
CA PRO A 16 -10.13 -34.24 -29.17
C PRO A 16 -11.50 -34.45 -28.54
N ARG A 17 -11.99 -35.69 -28.46
CA ARG A 17 -13.31 -36.02 -27.88
C ARG A 17 -13.50 -35.56 -26.43
N LEU A 18 -12.40 -35.45 -25.68
CA LEU A 18 -12.43 -35.00 -24.28
C LEU A 18 -12.26 -33.49 -24.19
N LEU A 19 -11.41 -32.92 -25.05
CA LEU A 19 -11.23 -31.47 -25.12
C LEU A 19 -12.53 -30.76 -25.50
N ASP A 20 -13.32 -31.33 -26.41
CA ASP A 20 -14.61 -30.79 -26.84
C ASP A 20 -15.68 -30.79 -25.72
N LYS A 21 -15.46 -31.53 -24.62
CA LYS A 21 -16.35 -31.57 -23.46
C LYS A 21 -15.95 -30.59 -22.35
N ILE A 22 -14.74 -30.01 -22.38
CA ILE A 22 -14.26 -29.13 -21.32
C ILE A 22 -14.70 -27.69 -21.60
N ALA A 23 -15.22 -27.00 -20.57
CA ALA A 23 -15.54 -25.56 -20.60
C ALA A 23 -16.53 -25.16 -21.71
N LEU A 24 -17.67 -25.86 -21.79
CA LEU A 24 -18.74 -25.53 -22.73
C LEU A 24 -19.35 -24.14 -22.43
N PRO A 25 -19.81 -23.39 -23.44
CA PRO A 25 -20.46 -22.09 -23.23
C PRO A 25 -21.64 -22.18 -22.26
N GLY A 26 -21.63 -21.33 -21.23
CA GLY A 26 -22.67 -21.28 -20.19
C GLY A 26 -22.43 -22.16 -18.97
N THR A 27 -21.30 -22.87 -18.88
CA THR A 27 -20.96 -23.73 -17.73
C THR A 27 -20.07 -23.00 -16.72
N GLN A 28 -20.38 -23.13 -15.42
CA GLN A 28 -19.61 -22.50 -14.35
C GLN A 28 -18.45 -23.39 -13.87
N LEU A 29 -18.61 -24.72 -13.98
CA LEU A 29 -17.63 -25.71 -13.55
C LEU A 29 -17.53 -26.90 -14.51
N THR A 30 -16.31 -27.28 -14.88
CA THR A 30 -15.99 -28.62 -15.38
C THR A 30 -15.32 -29.44 -14.28
N TYR A 31 -15.92 -30.54 -13.86
CA TYR A 31 -15.40 -31.44 -12.82
C TYR A 31 -14.91 -32.75 -13.43
N ILE A 32 -13.64 -33.08 -13.24
CA ILE A 32 -12.99 -34.27 -13.80
C ILE A 32 -12.60 -35.18 -12.65
N HIS A 33 -13.15 -36.39 -12.56
CA HIS A 33 -12.82 -37.31 -11.49
C HIS A 33 -12.55 -38.73 -11.95
N ALA A 34 -11.44 -39.28 -11.47
CA ALA A 34 -11.02 -40.66 -11.65
C ALA A 34 -9.84 -40.96 -10.72
N ASP A 35 -9.52 -42.24 -10.53
CA ASP A 35 -8.31 -42.64 -9.81
C ASP A 35 -7.02 -42.13 -10.48
N ALA A 36 -5.90 -42.36 -9.82
CA ALA A 36 -4.60 -42.00 -10.36
C ALA A 36 -4.30 -42.80 -11.65
N GLY A 37 -3.55 -42.20 -12.58
CA GLY A 37 -3.17 -42.87 -13.82
C GLY A 37 -4.22 -42.90 -14.93
N TYR A 38 -5.37 -42.22 -14.77
CA TYR A 38 -6.40 -42.02 -15.83
C TYR A 38 -6.15 -40.80 -16.73
N GLY A 39 -5.01 -40.13 -16.58
CA GLY A 39 -4.60 -39.04 -17.49
C GLY A 39 -5.32 -37.71 -17.27
N LYS A 40 -5.87 -37.45 -16.08
CA LYS A 40 -6.51 -36.15 -15.71
C LYS A 40 -5.58 -34.96 -15.98
N THR A 41 -4.41 -34.94 -15.35
CA THR A 41 -3.38 -33.92 -15.53
C THR A 41 -2.93 -33.83 -17.00
N THR A 42 -2.82 -34.95 -17.71
CA THR A 42 -2.47 -34.99 -19.13
C THR A 42 -3.54 -34.30 -20.00
N LEU A 43 -4.82 -34.54 -19.73
CA LEU A 43 -5.93 -33.90 -20.43
C LEU A 43 -5.95 -32.40 -20.17
N LEU A 44 -5.79 -31.97 -18.91
CA LEU A 44 -5.71 -30.56 -18.55
C LEU A 44 -4.51 -29.89 -19.26
N LEU A 45 -3.35 -30.56 -19.35
CA LEU A 45 -2.17 -30.04 -20.07
C LEU A 45 -2.45 -29.82 -21.55
N GLN A 46 -3.23 -30.72 -22.18
CA GLN A 46 -3.67 -30.56 -23.57
C GLN A 46 -4.63 -29.37 -23.71
N TYR A 47 -5.58 -29.22 -22.79
CA TYR A 47 -6.50 -28.08 -22.78
C TYR A 47 -5.78 -26.74 -22.64
N ALA A 48 -4.81 -26.65 -21.73
CA ALA A 48 -4.04 -25.43 -21.48
C ALA A 48 -3.01 -25.10 -22.58
N LYS A 49 -2.76 -26.01 -23.54
CA LYS A 49 -1.71 -25.83 -24.55
C LYS A 49 -2.08 -24.68 -25.51
N GLY A 50 -1.20 -23.68 -25.59
CA GLY A 50 -1.39 -22.50 -26.47
C GLY A 50 -2.46 -21.51 -25.99
N ARG A 51 -2.93 -21.64 -24.75
CA ARG A 51 -3.91 -20.74 -24.14
C ARG A 51 -3.26 -19.82 -23.12
N ASP A 52 -3.49 -18.52 -23.26
CA ASP A 52 -2.92 -17.49 -22.38
C ASP A 52 -3.86 -17.10 -21.23
N ASP A 53 -5.15 -17.39 -21.36
CA ASP A 53 -6.23 -17.16 -20.40
C ASP A 53 -6.33 -18.22 -19.30
N VAL A 54 -5.46 -19.24 -19.32
CA VAL A 54 -5.49 -20.35 -18.37
C VAL A 54 -4.53 -20.10 -17.20
N VAL A 55 -5.09 -20.13 -15.99
CA VAL A 55 -4.36 -20.15 -14.72
C VAL A 55 -4.37 -21.58 -14.20
N TRP A 56 -3.20 -22.14 -13.92
CA TRP A 56 -3.07 -23.53 -13.46
C TRP A 56 -2.56 -23.57 -12.03
N MET A 57 -3.27 -24.28 -11.16
CA MET A 57 -2.84 -24.62 -9.80
C MET A 57 -2.78 -26.14 -9.63
N ALA A 58 -1.58 -26.66 -9.36
CA ALA A 58 -1.37 -28.09 -9.09
C ALA A 58 -1.31 -28.30 -7.58
N LEU A 59 -2.42 -28.71 -6.96
CA LEU A 59 -2.55 -28.74 -5.51
C LEU A 59 -1.73 -29.88 -4.88
N ASP A 60 -1.08 -29.59 -3.76
CA ASP A 60 -0.34 -30.56 -2.96
C ASP A 60 -0.75 -30.56 -1.49
N GLY A 61 -0.14 -31.45 -0.71
CA GLY A 61 -0.50 -31.65 0.69
C GLY A 61 -0.37 -30.41 1.58
N LYS A 62 0.26 -29.32 1.15
CA LYS A 62 0.30 -28.05 1.90
C LYS A 62 -0.99 -27.24 1.68
N ASP A 63 -1.58 -27.34 0.49
CA ASP A 63 -2.79 -26.59 0.10
C ASP A 63 -4.05 -27.01 0.88
N ARG A 64 -3.96 -28.03 1.76
CA ARG A 64 -5.04 -28.35 2.71
C ARG A 64 -5.32 -27.21 3.69
N GLU A 65 -4.32 -26.37 3.96
CA GLU A 65 -4.44 -25.24 4.89
C GLU A 65 -4.82 -23.96 4.13
N PRO A 66 -5.79 -23.17 4.63
CA PRO A 66 -6.21 -21.92 4.00
C PRO A 66 -5.06 -20.97 3.65
N LEU A 67 -4.07 -20.86 4.55
CA LEU A 67 -2.87 -20.05 4.34
C LEU A 67 -2.16 -20.38 3.02
N PHE A 68 -1.78 -21.64 2.84
CA PHE A 68 -0.99 -22.07 1.69
C PHE A 68 -1.82 -22.07 0.42
N PHE A 69 -3.08 -22.50 0.50
CA PHE A 69 -4.01 -22.47 -0.62
C PHE A 69 -4.17 -21.06 -1.19
N LEU A 70 -4.42 -20.07 -0.33
CA LEU A 70 -4.60 -18.68 -0.78
C LEU A 70 -3.31 -18.09 -1.35
N GLN A 71 -2.14 -18.41 -0.77
CA GLN A 71 -0.85 -17.96 -1.32
C GLN A 71 -0.56 -18.58 -2.69
N HIS A 72 -0.90 -19.85 -2.87
CA HIS A 72 -0.78 -20.55 -4.15
C HIS A 72 -1.75 -19.95 -5.19
N LEU A 73 -2.98 -19.64 -4.78
CA LEU A 73 -3.95 -18.96 -5.62
C LEU A 73 -3.49 -17.56 -6.03
N GLU A 74 -3.02 -16.76 -5.07
CA GLU A 74 -2.50 -15.41 -5.31
C GLU A 74 -1.36 -15.43 -6.33
N SER A 75 -0.36 -16.28 -6.08
CA SER A 75 0.82 -16.38 -6.95
C SER A 75 0.46 -16.83 -8.37
N SER A 76 -0.46 -17.79 -8.51
CA SER A 76 -0.88 -18.30 -9.82
C SER A 76 -1.65 -17.26 -10.63
N LEU A 77 -2.50 -16.46 -10.00
CA LEU A 77 -3.26 -15.40 -10.67
C LEU A 77 -2.37 -14.22 -11.06
N ARG A 78 -1.40 -13.86 -10.21
CA ARG A 78 -0.47 -12.75 -10.47
C ARG A 78 0.42 -12.97 -11.70
N GLU A 79 0.68 -14.23 -12.08
CA GLU A 79 1.39 -14.54 -13.32
C GLU A 79 0.63 -14.12 -14.59
N LYS A 80 -0.69 -13.98 -14.51
CA LYS A 80 -1.56 -13.66 -15.64
C LYS A 80 -2.15 -12.26 -15.58
N LEU A 81 -2.33 -11.73 -14.37
CA LEU A 81 -2.96 -10.43 -14.14
C LEU A 81 -1.89 -9.40 -13.75
N VAL A 82 -1.63 -8.44 -14.65
CA VAL A 82 -0.64 -7.37 -14.46
C VAL A 82 -0.98 -6.45 -13.28
N GLN A 83 -2.28 -6.21 -13.05
CA GLN A 83 -2.81 -5.47 -11.91
C GLN A 83 -3.70 -6.41 -11.09
N PHE A 84 -3.11 -7.06 -10.08
CA PHE A 84 -3.81 -8.04 -9.25
C PHE A 84 -3.64 -7.70 -7.77
N GLU A 85 -4.63 -6.99 -7.23
CA GLU A 85 -4.67 -6.51 -5.84
C GLU A 85 -5.40 -7.51 -4.93
N PHE A 86 -4.84 -8.70 -4.82
CA PHE A 86 -5.26 -9.72 -3.86
C PHE A 86 -4.03 -10.26 -3.17
N HIS A 87 -4.06 -10.29 -1.85
CA HIS A 87 -3.00 -10.84 -1.02
C HIS A 87 -3.58 -11.85 -0.06
N ALA A 88 -3.11 -13.09 -0.12
CA ALA A 88 -3.57 -14.19 0.73
C ALA A 88 -3.54 -13.81 2.21
N THR A 89 -2.50 -13.07 2.60
CA THR A 89 -2.26 -12.60 3.97
C THR A 89 -3.33 -11.71 4.55
N ASP A 90 -4.07 -11.03 3.66
CA ASP A 90 -5.12 -10.10 4.02
C ASP A 90 -6.37 -10.85 4.49
N TYR A 91 -6.42 -12.16 4.22
CA TYR A 91 -7.53 -13.04 4.53
C TYR A 91 -7.20 -14.12 5.57
N ILE A 92 -5.92 -14.38 5.87
CA ILE A 92 -5.50 -15.38 6.87
C ILE A 92 -6.18 -15.16 8.22
N PRO A 93 -6.32 -13.94 8.76
CA PRO A 93 -6.91 -13.76 10.09
C PRO A 93 -8.40 -14.12 10.16
N PHE A 94 -9.08 -14.19 9.01
CA PHE A 94 -10.44 -14.69 8.93
C PHE A 94 -10.47 -16.22 8.87
N ALA A 95 -9.33 -16.92 8.77
CA ALA A 95 -9.30 -18.38 8.87
C ALA A 95 -9.81 -18.80 10.26
N GLY A 96 -10.76 -19.73 10.28
CA GLY A 96 -11.56 -20.07 11.47
C GLY A 96 -12.84 -19.23 11.67
N SER A 97 -13.07 -18.14 10.94
CA SER A 97 -14.34 -17.40 10.93
C SER A 97 -15.36 -17.99 9.96
N ASP A 98 -16.64 -17.93 10.32
CA ASP A 98 -17.76 -18.29 9.42
C ASP A 98 -17.84 -17.38 8.19
N THR A 99 -17.25 -16.17 8.25
CA THR A 99 -17.23 -15.21 7.13
C THR A 99 -16.08 -15.42 6.13
N PHE A 100 -15.16 -16.36 6.40
CA PHE A 100 -13.95 -16.57 5.62
C PHE A 100 -14.21 -16.67 4.11
N ALA A 101 -15.11 -17.57 3.70
CA ALA A 101 -15.41 -17.83 2.30
C ALA A 101 -15.93 -16.58 1.58
N ALA A 102 -16.84 -15.83 2.21
CA ALA A 102 -17.45 -14.65 1.62
C ALA A 102 -16.45 -13.50 1.45
N VAL A 103 -15.62 -13.23 2.47
CA VAL A 103 -14.63 -12.13 2.43
C VAL A 103 -13.55 -12.41 1.40
N VAL A 104 -13.03 -13.65 1.38
CA VAL A 104 -12.03 -14.09 0.39
C VAL A 104 -12.59 -13.99 -1.02
N LEU A 105 -13.78 -14.54 -1.25
CA LEU A 105 -14.38 -14.59 -2.59
C LEU A 105 -14.67 -13.18 -3.11
N SER A 106 -15.21 -12.29 -2.28
CA SER A 106 -15.46 -10.90 -2.63
C SER A 106 -14.18 -10.18 -3.04
N GLY A 107 -13.11 -10.33 -2.25
CA GLY A 107 -11.80 -9.79 -2.57
C GLY A 107 -11.21 -10.34 -3.87
N LEU A 108 -11.33 -11.66 -4.06
CA LEU A 108 -10.83 -12.37 -5.23
C LEU A 108 -11.53 -11.93 -6.52
N LEU A 109 -12.87 -11.92 -6.53
CA LEU A 109 -13.66 -11.52 -7.70
C LEU A 109 -13.42 -10.05 -8.05
N LYS A 110 -13.28 -9.18 -7.05
CA LYS A 110 -12.92 -7.77 -7.26
C LYS A 110 -11.54 -7.61 -7.88
N ALA A 111 -10.55 -8.38 -7.41
CA ALA A 111 -9.18 -8.34 -7.93
C ALA A 111 -9.05 -8.90 -9.36
N ILE A 112 -9.88 -9.89 -9.72
CA ILE A 112 -9.94 -10.44 -11.08
C ILE A 112 -10.64 -9.47 -12.05
N GLY A 113 -11.67 -8.77 -11.57
CA GLY A 113 -12.41 -7.78 -12.35
C GLY A 113 -13.11 -8.39 -13.57
N SER A 114 -13.02 -7.70 -14.72
CA SER A 114 -13.64 -8.12 -15.99
C SER A 114 -12.76 -9.05 -16.83
N SER A 115 -11.61 -9.51 -16.30
CA SER A 115 -10.67 -10.38 -17.01
C SER A 115 -11.31 -11.72 -17.34
N THR A 116 -11.17 -12.20 -18.57
CA THR A 116 -11.67 -13.54 -18.97
C THR A 116 -10.60 -14.59 -18.67
N LEU A 117 -10.88 -15.52 -17.76
CA LEU A 117 -9.92 -16.52 -17.31
C LEU A 117 -10.56 -17.90 -17.13
N THR A 118 -9.78 -18.94 -17.44
CA THR A 118 -10.05 -20.31 -16.99
C THR A 118 -9.10 -20.68 -15.86
N ILE A 119 -9.63 -21.07 -14.71
CA ILE A 119 -8.83 -21.48 -13.55
C ILE A 119 -8.92 -23.00 -13.39
N ILE A 120 -7.77 -23.65 -13.53
CA ILE A 120 -7.61 -25.09 -13.38
C ILE A 120 -7.07 -25.38 -11.98
N LEU A 121 -7.83 -26.13 -11.20
CA LEU A 121 -7.41 -26.71 -9.92
C LEU A 121 -7.18 -28.21 -10.13
N ASP A 122 -5.93 -28.64 -10.24
CA ASP A 122 -5.56 -30.06 -10.33
C ASP A 122 -5.37 -30.64 -8.93
N ASP A 123 -5.74 -31.90 -8.73
CA ASP A 123 -5.66 -32.62 -7.46
C ASP A 123 -6.50 -32.04 -6.28
N VAL A 124 -7.71 -31.52 -6.54
CA VAL A 124 -8.63 -30.93 -5.53
C VAL A 124 -9.00 -31.86 -4.37
N HIS A 125 -8.93 -33.18 -4.55
CA HIS A 125 -9.11 -34.15 -3.48
C HIS A 125 -8.16 -33.98 -2.27
N VAL A 126 -7.07 -33.23 -2.42
CA VAL A 126 -6.18 -32.87 -1.30
C VAL A 126 -6.83 -31.86 -0.34
N ILE A 127 -7.82 -31.09 -0.80
CA ILE A 127 -8.56 -30.13 0.00
C ILE A 127 -9.57 -30.87 0.88
N THR A 128 -9.24 -30.98 2.17
CA THR A 128 -10.13 -31.60 3.18
C THR A 128 -10.67 -30.59 4.18
N ASN A 129 -10.15 -29.35 4.17
CA ASN A 129 -10.58 -28.30 5.10
C ASN A 129 -11.96 -27.76 4.69
N HIS A 130 -12.90 -27.75 5.65
CA HIS A 130 -14.29 -27.34 5.41
C HIS A 130 -14.40 -25.90 4.89
N GLN A 131 -13.59 -24.96 5.38
CA GLN A 131 -13.64 -23.55 4.95
C GLN A 131 -13.20 -23.37 3.50
N LEU A 132 -12.24 -24.18 3.04
CA LEU A 132 -11.82 -24.18 1.64
C LEU A 132 -12.87 -24.85 0.75
N ILE A 133 -13.51 -25.91 1.22
CA ILE A 133 -14.64 -26.53 0.52
C ILE A 133 -15.80 -25.54 0.38
N ASP A 134 -16.10 -24.78 1.42
CA ASP A 134 -17.12 -23.72 1.40
C ASP A 134 -16.73 -22.59 0.44
N LEU A 135 -15.46 -22.13 0.47
CA LEU A 135 -14.94 -21.15 -0.47
C LEU A 135 -15.08 -21.62 -1.93
N LEU A 136 -14.66 -22.85 -2.25
CA LEU A 136 -14.79 -23.41 -3.59
C LEU A 136 -16.27 -23.54 -4.00
N THR A 137 -17.13 -23.91 -3.06
CA THR A 137 -18.57 -24.03 -3.30
C THR A 137 -19.20 -22.67 -3.63
N GLU A 138 -18.92 -21.65 -2.83
CA GLU A 138 -19.43 -20.29 -3.05
C GLU A 138 -18.82 -19.65 -4.30
N TRP A 139 -17.56 -19.98 -4.60
CA TRP A 139 -16.91 -19.52 -5.83
C TRP A 139 -17.63 -20.06 -7.07
N VAL A 140 -17.95 -21.36 -7.11
CA VAL A 140 -18.71 -21.93 -8.22
C VAL A 140 -20.07 -21.25 -8.35
N LYS A 141 -20.83 -21.11 -7.25
CA LYS A 141 -22.18 -20.49 -7.26
C LYS A 141 -22.19 -19.02 -7.71
N SER A 142 -21.13 -18.28 -7.39
CA SER A 142 -21.04 -16.84 -7.62
C SER A 142 -20.09 -16.49 -8.76
N SER A 143 -19.67 -17.48 -9.56
CA SER A 143 -18.70 -17.26 -10.63
C SER A 143 -19.32 -16.39 -11.73
N PRO A 144 -18.72 -15.23 -12.05
CA PRO A 144 -19.22 -14.38 -13.12
C PRO A 144 -18.97 -15.04 -14.50
N PRO A 145 -19.71 -14.63 -15.56
CA PRO A 145 -19.63 -15.28 -16.87
C PRO A 145 -18.25 -15.25 -17.55
N ASN A 146 -17.37 -14.34 -17.14
CA ASN A 146 -15.99 -14.24 -17.62
C ASN A 146 -15.04 -15.24 -16.95
N LEU A 147 -15.49 -16.01 -15.95
CA LEU A 147 -14.66 -16.98 -15.24
C LEU A 147 -15.19 -18.41 -15.40
N THR A 148 -14.30 -19.30 -15.82
CA THR A 148 -14.58 -20.73 -15.92
C THR A 148 -13.70 -21.50 -14.94
N LEU A 149 -14.30 -22.37 -14.11
CA LEU A 149 -13.56 -23.25 -13.21
C LEU A 149 -13.43 -24.66 -13.81
N ILE A 150 -12.24 -25.23 -13.72
CA ILE A 150 -12.00 -26.65 -14.02
C ILE A 150 -11.34 -27.28 -12.81
N MET A 151 -11.96 -28.32 -12.25
CA MET A 151 -11.45 -29.02 -11.08
C MET A 151 -11.17 -30.48 -11.42
N ALA A 152 -9.99 -30.98 -11.09
CA ALA A 152 -9.65 -32.39 -11.20
C ALA A 152 -9.47 -33.04 -9.83
N SER A 153 -10.07 -34.22 -9.64
CA SER A 153 -10.14 -34.91 -8.35
C SER A 153 -10.02 -36.43 -8.50
N ARG A 154 -9.79 -37.13 -7.39
CA ARG A 154 -9.94 -38.59 -7.30
C ARG A 154 -11.33 -39.01 -6.86
N HIS A 155 -12.03 -38.13 -6.17
CA HIS A 155 -13.36 -38.38 -5.62
C HIS A 155 -14.43 -37.71 -6.47
N GLU A 156 -15.66 -38.20 -6.33
CA GLU A 156 -16.83 -37.57 -6.92
C GLU A 156 -17.06 -36.17 -6.34
N LEU A 157 -17.86 -35.37 -7.05
CA LEU A 157 -18.26 -34.03 -6.63
C LEU A 157 -18.94 -34.08 -5.25
N TRP A 158 -18.65 -33.13 -4.35
CA TRP A 158 -19.31 -33.11 -3.05
C TRP A 158 -20.74 -32.57 -3.13
N SER A 159 -21.56 -32.94 -2.14
CA SER A 159 -23.02 -32.81 -2.17
C SER A 159 -23.53 -31.38 -2.37
N SER A 160 -22.81 -30.37 -1.87
CA SER A 160 -23.19 -28.96 -1.97
C SER A 160 -23.29 -28.44 -3.41
N LEU A 161 -22.65 -29.12 -4.38
CA LEU A 161 -22.66 -28.75 -5.80
C LEU A 161 -23.62 -29.62 -6.65
N PHE A 162 -24.30 -30.61 -6.06
CA PHE A 162 -25.21 -31.50 -6.81
C PHE A 162 -26.39 -30.78 -7.44
N ARG A 163 -26.90 -29.71 -6.82
CA ARG A 163 -28.00 -28.93 -7.42
C ARG A 163 -27.56 -28.27 -8.73
N LEU A 164 -26.34 -27.73 -8.79
CA LEU A 164 -25.78 -27.14 -10.01
C LEU A 164 -25.55 -28.20 -11.09
N LYS A 165 -25.11 -29.39 -10.69
CA LYS A 165 -25.02 -30.55 -11.59
C LYS A 165 -26.37 -30.92 -12.20
N VAL A 166 -27.44 -30.99 -11.40
CA VAL A 166 -28.80 -31.28 -11.90
C VAL A 166 -29.33 -30.14 -12.79
N ALA A 167 -28.95 -28.90 -12.52
CA ALA A 167 -29.31 -27.74 -13.33
C ALA A 167 -28.53 -27.63 -14.67
N GLY A 168 -27.54 -28.50 -14.91
CA GLY A 168 -26.72 -28.46 -16.11
C GLY A 168 -25.59 -27.41 -16.09
N GLU A 169 -25.33 -26.80 -14.94
CA GLU A 169 -24.29 -25.77 -14.75
C GLU A 169 -22.90 -26.38 -14.48
N VAL A 170 -22.84 -27.70 -14.24
CA VAL A 170 -21.61 -28.47 -14.05
C VAL A 170 -21.49 -29.54 -15.14
N VAL A 171 -20.36 -29.56 -15.85
CA VAL A 171 -19.98 -30.66 -16.75
C VAL A 171 -19.11 -31.65 -15.99
N GLU A 172 -19.48 -32.92 -15.99
CA GLU A 172 -18.72 -33.97 -15.30
C GLU A 172 -18.04 -34.92 -16.31
N LEU A 173 -16.75 -35.17 -16.10
CA LEU A 173 -15.98 -36.19 -16.81
C LEU A 173 -15.55 -37.28 -15.82
N THR A 174 -15.99 -38.51 -16.09
CA THR A 174 -15.80 -39.65 -15.19
C THR A 174 -14.62 -40.51 -15.59
N LYS A 175 -14.28 -41.48 -14.72
CA LYS A 175 -13.36 -42.58 -15.03
C LYS A 175 -13.62 -43.23 -16.40
N LYS A 176 -14.88 -43.49 -16.74
CA LYS A 176 -15.27 -44.13 -18.00
C LYS A 176 -14.97 -43.24 -19.20
N ASP A 177 -15.19 -41.93 -19.07
CA ASP A 177 -14.85 -40.98 -20.13
C ASP A 177 -13.34 -40.95 -20.37
N LEU A 178 -12.53 -41.02 -19.32
CA LEU A 178 -11.08 -40.88 -19.39
C LEU A 178 -10.34 -42.12 -19.90
N CYS A 179 -10.93 -43.32 -19.88
CA CYS A 179 -10.33 -44.50 -20.50
C CYS A 179 -9.98 -44.25 -21.97
N PHE A 180 -8.84 -44.75 -22.45
CA PHE A 180 -8.55 -44.76 -23.88
C PHE A 180 -9.59 -45.59 -24.62
N SER A 181 -10.10 -45.05 -25.73
CA SER A 181 -10.86 -45.86 -26.68
C SER A 181 -9.94 -46.84 -27.42
N GLN A 182 -10.53 -47.82 -28.11
CA GLN A 182 -9.77 -48.75 -28.94
C GLN A 182 -8.97 -48.02 -30.01
N GLU A 183 -9.52 -46.96 -30.60
CA GLU A 183 -8.83 -46.12 -31.59
C GLU A 183 -7.69 -45.33 -30.96
N GLU A 184 -7.86 -44.81 -29.74
CA GLU A 184 -6.81 -44.11 -29.01
C GLU A 184 -5.65 -45.08 -28.66
N ALA A 185 -5.97 -46.28 -28.18
CA ALA A 185 -4.98 -47.32 -27.88
C ALA A 185 -4.21 -47.77 -29.14
N ALA A 186 -4.93 -48.01 -30.24
CA ALA A 186 -4.32 -48.40 -31.52
C ALA A 186 -3.37 -47.31 -32.07
N ARG A 187 -3.74 -46.04 -31.94
CA ARG A 187 -2.87 -44.91 -32.33
C ARG A 187 -1.65 -44.79 -31.43
N LEU A 188 -1.79 -45.07 -30.13
CA LEU A 188 -0.68 -44.97 -29.18
C LEU A 188 0.39 -46.04 -29.41
N TRP A 189 -0.02 -47.26 -29.73
CA TRP A 189 0.87 -48.41 -29.96
C TRP A 189 1.33 -48.53 -31.42
N GLY A 190 0.59 -47.96 -32.39
CA GLY A 190 0.81 -48.17 -33.82
C GLY A 190 0.18 -49.47 -34.35
N PHE A 191 -0.46 -50.26 -33.47
CA PHE A 191 -1.23 -51.48 -33.75
C PHE A 191 -2.28 -51.68 -32.65
N PHE A 192 -3.27 -52.54 -32.85
CA PHE A 192 -4.26 -52.87 -31.82
C PHE A 192 -4.04 -54.28 -31.27
N ASP A 193 -3.97 -54.40 -29.95
CA ASP A 193 -3.88 -55.66 -29.21
C ASP A 193 -5.14 -55.83 -28.35
N GLU A 194 -6.04 -56.71 -28.78
CA GLU A 194 -7.33 -56.94 -28.14
C GLU A 194 -7.19 -57.56 -26.74
N ALA A 195 -6.19 -58.42 -26.52
CA ALA A 195 -5.96 -59.05 -25.23
C ALA A 195 -5.40 -58.03 -24.22
N ALA A 196 -4.45 -57.19 -24.64
CA ALA A 196 -3.92 -56.11 -23.80
C ALA A 196 -4.98 -55.04 -23.51
N TYR A 197 -5.80 -54.67 -24.50
CA TYR A 197 -6.89 -53.71 -24.28
C TYR A 197 -7.96 -54.26 -23.34
N SER A 198 -8.37 -55.52 -23.50
CA SER A 198 -9.34 -56.18 -22.61
C SER A 198 -8.82 -56.31 -21.18
N ALA A 199 -7.54 -56.64 -21.00
CA ALA A 199 -6.91 -56.76 -19.68
C ALA A 199 -6.71 -55.41 -18.96
N THR A 200 -6.63 -54.30 -19.70
CA THR A 200 -6.43 -52.96 -19.13
C THR A 200 -7.69 -52.12 -19.08
N GLU A 201 -8.78 -52.56 -19.72
CA GLU A 201 -10.06 -51.86 -19.84
C GLU A 201 -9.93 -50.39 -20.27
N GLY A 202 -8.93 -50.06 -21.09
CA GLY A 202 -8.70 -48.68 -21.52
C GLY A 202 -7.93 -47.81 -20.52
N TRP A 203 -7.41 -48.34 -19.40
CA TRP A 203 -6.72 -47.51 -18.40
C TRP A 203 -5.44 -46.87 -18.95
N THR A 204 -5.36 -45.53 -18.92
CA THR A 204 -4.31 -44.79 -19.64
C THR A 204 -2.89 -45.12 -19.18
N LEU A 205 -2.65 -45.24 -17.87
CA LEU A 205 -1.32 -45.57 -17.34
C LEU A 205 -0.91 -47.01 -17.67
N ALA A 206 -1.84 -47.97 -17.59
CA ALA A 206 -1.55 -49.35 -17.96
C ALA A 206 -1.24 -49.50 -19.45
N ILE A 207 -2.01 -48.83 -20.32
CA ILE A 207 -1.79 -48.85 -21.78
C ILE A 207 -0.45 -48.19 -22.14
N GLN A 208 -0.10 -47.08 -21.50
CA GLN A 208 1.21 -46.42 -21.70
C GLN A 208 2.37 -47.27 -21.18
N SER A 209 2.19 -47.93 -20.04
CA SER A 209 3.24 -48.78 -19.45
C SER A 209 3.44 -50.08 -20.23
N TYR A 210 2.37 -50.66 -20.80
CA TYR A 210 2.45 -51.77 -21.75
C TYR A 210 3.36 -51.41 -22.93
N ARG A 211 3.22 -50.19 -23.49
CA ARG A 211 4.08 -49.72 -24.58
C ARG A 211 5.56 -49.70 -24.18
N LEU A 212 5.89 -49.13 -23.02
CA LEU A 212 7.28 -49.06 -22.54
C LEU A 212 7.88 -50.45 -22.26
N ALA A 213 7.08 -51.37 -21.73
CA ALA A 213 7.51 -52.75 -21.47
C ALA A 213 7.71 -53.56 -22.77
N ALA A 214 6.81 -53.38 -23.75
CA ALA A 214 6.90 -54.01 -25.07
C ALA A 214 8.08 -53.51 -25.91
N GLU A 215 8.54 -52.26 -25.71
CA GLU A 215 9.75 -51.72 -26.35
C GLU A 215 11.05 -52.38 -25.82
N GLY A 216 11.05 -52.94 -24.60
CA GLY A 216 12.22 -53.57 -23.97
C GLY A 216 12.31 -55.10 -24.06
N ASN A 217 11.19 -55.82 -24.27
CA ASN A 217 11.18 -57.28 -24.31
C ASN A 217 10.05 -57.82 -25.21
N LYS A 218 10.39 -58.59 -26.27
CA LYS A 218 9.44 -59.06 -27.31
C LYS A 218 8.48 -60.17 -26.84
N GLU A 219 8.66 -60.73 -25.65
CA GLU A 219 7.80 -61.78 -25.07
C GLU A 219 6.84 -61.26 -23.97
N PHE A 220 6.66 -59.94 -23.81
CA PHE A 220 5.77 -59.36 -22.80
C PHE A 220 4.29 -59.70 -23.10
N SER A 221 3.66 -60.57 -22.30
CA SER A 221 2.25 -60.96 -22.45
C SER A 221 1.48 -60.73 -21.16
N LEU A 222 0.43 -59.89 -21.24
CA LEU A 222 -0.50 -59.61 -20.15
C LEU A 222 -1.49 -60.78 -19.88
N ALA A 223 -1.44 -61.86 -20.67
CA ALA A 223 -2.33 -63.03 -20.52
C ALA A 223 -2.15 -63.80 -19.19
N ARG A 224 -1.18 -63.41 -18.35
CA ARG A 224 -0.91 -63.99 -17.02
C ARG A 224 -1.50 -63.19 -15.85
N LEU A 225 -2.25 -62.12 -16.10
CA LEU A 225 -2.88 -61.31 -15.05
C LEU A 225 -4.20 -61.94 -14.59
N ASP A 226 -4.26 -62.38 -13.33
CA ASP A 226 -5.52 -62.60 -12.61
C ASP A 226 -6.22 -61.25 -12.40
N ALA A 227 -7.54 -61.21 -12.61
CA ALA A 227 -8.39 -60.02 -12.68
C ALA A 227 -8.45 -59.14 -11.41
N ASP A 228 -7.80 -59.54 -10.31
CA ASP A 228 -7.89 -58.89 -8.99
C ASP A 228 -6.61 -58.17 -8.50
N ARG A 229 -5.54 -58.07 -9.32
CA ARG A 229 -4.30 -57.36 -8.90
C ARG A 229 -4.11 -56.01 -9.59
N ASP A 230 -3.78 -55.01 -8.77
CA ASP A 230 -3.47 -53.62 -9.16
C ASP A 230 -2.38 -53.57 -10.25
N VAL A 231 -2.80 -53.36 -11.50
CA VAL A 231 -1.96 -53.38 -12.70
C VAL A 231 -0.81 -52.36 -12.59
N SER A 232 -0.96 -51.24 -11.85
CA SER A 232 0.14 -50.30 -11.61
C SER A 232 1.27 -50.88 -10.76
N ARG A 233 0.93 -51.65 -9.71
CA ARG A 233 1.91 -52.27 -8.83
C ARG A 233 2.72 -53.33 -9.58
N TYR A 234 2.05 -54.08 -10.46
CA TYR A 234 2.74 -55.04 -11.34
C TYR A 234 3.73 -54.33 -12.27
N LEU A 235 3.29 -53.27 -12.96
CA LEU A 235 4.13 -52.52 -13.90
C LEU A 235 5.30 -51.79 -13.22
N PHE A 236 5.07 -51.15 -12.06
CA PHE A 236 6.15 -50.57 -11.28
C PHE A 236 7.13 -51.64 -10.80
N ASN A 237 6.64 -52.82 -10.40
CA ASN A 237 7.51 -53.93 -10.01
C ASN A 237 8.36 -54.43 -11.18
N GLU A 238 7.81 -54.58 -12.39
CA GLU A 238 8.60 -54.99 -13.56
C GLU A 238 9.68 -53.95 -13.92
N ILE A 239 9.34 -52.66 -13.93
CA ILE A 239 10.31 -51.57 -14.16
C ILE A 239 11.38 -51.55 -13.05
N PHE A 240 10.96 -51.71 -11.80
CA PHE A 240 11.82 -51.73 -10.62
C PHE A 240 12.73 -52.97 -10.58
N MET A 241 12.28 -54.10 -11.11
CA MET A 241 13.08 -55.31 -11.28
C MET A 241 14.08 -55.17 -12.44
N GLY A 242 13.76 -54.37 -13.45
CA GLY A 242 14.63 -54.11 -14.62
C GLY A 242 15.75 -53.08 -14.41
N ILE A 243 15.77 -52.34 -13.29
CA ILE A 243 16.85 -51.40 -12.93
C ILE A 243 17.93 -52.07 -12.06
N THR A 244 19.15 -51.51 -12.08
CA THR A 244 20.29 -52.03 -11.31
C THR A 244 20.04 -51.99 -9.81
N GLU A 245 20.67 -52.90 -9.06
CA GLU A 245 20.56 -52.99 -7.60
C GLU A 245 20.98 -51.68 -6.90
N GLU A 246 22.03 -51.03 -7.40
CA GLU A 246 22.49 -49.73 -6.91
C GLU A 246 21.42 -48.63 -7.02
N ILE A 247 20.75 -48.52 -8.18
CA ILE A 247 19.69 -47.54 -8.39
C ILE A 247 18.46 -47.90 -7.55
N ARG A 248 18.14 -49.19 -7.45
CA ARG A 248 17.04 -49.70 -6.62
C ARG A 248 17.23 -49.30 -5.15
N ASP A 249 18.42 -49.50 -4.63
CA ASP A 249 18.80 -49.12 -3.28
C ASP A 249 18.72 -47.61 -3.06
N PHE A 250 19.23 -46.81 -4.01
CA PHE A 250 19.13 -45.35 -3.94
C PHE A 250 17.66 -44.88 -3.90
N LEU A 251 16.81 -45.41 -4.78
CA LEU A 251 15.39 -45.09 -4.85
C LEU A 251 14.66 -45.45 -3.54
N LYS A 252 14.88 -46.66 -3.00
CA LYS A 252 14.30 -47.08 -1.72
C LYS A 252 14.75 -46.17 -0.57
N ALA A 253 16.07 -45.96 -0.45
CA ALA A 253 16.69 -45.22 0.66
C ALA A 253 16.29 -43.73 0.69
N THR A 254 16.00 -43.13 -0.46
CA THR A 254 15.63 -41.71 -0.56
C THR A 254 14.14 -41.46 -0.70
N SER A 255 13.32 -42.51 -0.81
CA SER A 255 11.87 -42.43 -1.07
C SER A 255 11.08 -41.62 -0.04
N ARG A 256 11.59 -41.48 1.18
CA ARG A 256 10.93 -40.74 2.27
C ARG A 256 11.32 -39.27 2.34
N LEU A 257 12.38 -38.84 1.67
CA LEU A 257 12.76 -37.43 1.59
C LEU A 257 11.78 -36.66 0.68
N PRO A 258 11.33 -35.46 1.09
CA PRO A 258 10.41 -34.66 0.27
C PRO A 258 11.10 -34.04 -0.94
N GLU A 259 12.39 -33.73 -0.83
CA GLU A 259 13.24 -33.18 -1.87
C GLU A 259 14.63 -33.83 -1.80
N LEU A 260 15.21 -34.08 -2.97
CA LEU A 260 16.48 -34.80 -3.14
C LEU A 260 17.57 -33.82 -3.55
N GLU A 261 18.21 -33.20 -2.57
CA GLU A 261 19.40 -32.37 -2.79
C GLU A 261 20.64 -33.26 -2.92
N VAL A 262 21.46 -33.02 -3.96
CA VAL A 262 22.66 -33.82 -4.25
C VAL A 262 23.59 -33.93 -3.03
N GLN A 263 23.88 -32.82 -2.36
CA GLN A 263 24.82 -32.81 -1.23
C GLN A 263 24.26 -33.54 0.00
N VAL A 264 22.95 -33.39 0.26
CA VAL A 264 22.26 -34.07 1.36
C VAL A 264 22.21 -35.57 1.10
N CYS A 265 21.86 -36.00 -0.12
CA CYS A 265 21.85 -37.42 -0.48
C CYS A 265 23.23 -38.06 -0.36
N ASN A 266 24.28 -37.36 -0.82
CA ASN A 266 25.66 -37.81 -0.68
C ASN A 266 26.06 -37.99 0.79
N HIS A 267 25.70 -37.04 1.66
CA HIS A 267 25.98 -37.11 3.08
C HIS A 267 25.23 -38.26 3.77
N LEU A 268 23.92 -38.37 3.57
CA LEU A 268 23.08 -39.35 4.26
C LEU A 268 23.34 -40.79 3.83
N LEU A 269 23.61 -41.01 2.55
CA LEU A 269 23.88 -42.34 1.97
C LEU A 269 25.36 -42.70 1.98
N ASN A 270 26.24 -41.76 2.36
CA ASN A 270 27.70 -41.89 2.27
C ASN A 270 28.19 -42.26 0.84
N ILE A 271 27.71 -41.52 -0.17
CA ILE A 271 28.07 -41.67 -1.59
C ILE A 271 28.54 -40.34 -2.18
N ARG A 272 29.10 -40.34 -3.40
CA ARG A 272 29.59 -39.11 -4.07
C ARG A 272 28.91 -38.81 -5.40
N HIS A 273 28.08 -39.71 -5.90
CA HIS A 273 27.58 -39.72 -7.27
C HIS A 273 26.05 -39.68 -7.38
N SER A 274 25.34 -39.21 -6.34
CA SER A 274 23.87 -39.05 -6.38
C SER A 274 23.39 -38.21 -7.56
N GLN A 275 24.16 -37.19 -7.98
CA GLN A 275 23.85 -36.39 -9.17
C GLN A 275 23.75 -37.24 -10.44
N LYS A 276 24.69 -38.17 -10.65
CA LYS A 276 24.67 -39.05 -11.83
C LYS A 276 23.46 -39.97 -11.83
N ILE A 277 23.11 -40.52 -10.67
CA ILE A 277 21.94 -41.38 -10.50
C ILE A 277 20.64 -40.61 -10.81
N LEU A 278 20.51 -39.38 -10.30
CA LEU A 278 19.32 -38.55 -10.51
C LEU A 278 19.17 -38.10 -11.98
N GLU A 279 20.28 -37.75 -12.64
CA GLU A 279 20.29 -37.44 -14.08
C GLU A 279 19.92 -38.66 -14.94
N GLU A 280 20.38 -39.85 -14.57
CA GLU A 280 20.03 -41.11 -15.24
C GLU A 280 18.54 -41.46 -15.09
N LEU A 281 17.98 -41.34 -13.87
CA LEU A 281 16.55 -41.54 -13.60
C LEU A 281 15.69 -40.61 -14.45
N MET A 282 16.10 -39.35 -14.61
CA MET A 282 15.41 -38.40 -15.49
C MET A 282 15.51 -38.77 -16.97
N HIS A 283 16.70 -39.12 -17.45
CA HIS A 283 16.91 -39.46 -18.86
C HIS A 283 16.09 -40.70 -19.27
N ARG A 284 15.93 -41.67 -18.36
CA ARG A 284 15.11 -42.88 -18.58
C ARG A 284 13.61 -42.66 -18.33
N ASN A 285 13.17 -41.43 -18.05
CA ASN A 285 11.79 -41.10 -17.67
C ASN A 285 11.24 -41.95 -16.50
N LEU A 286 12.11 -42.33 -15.55
CA LEU A 286 11.76 -43.16 -14.38
C LEU A 286 11.10 -42.31 -13.28
N PHE A 287 9.95 -41.73 -13.62
CA PHE A 287 9.04 -41.06 -12.69
C PHE A 287 9.73 -40.07 -11.73
N THR A 288 10.76 -39.36 -12.19
CA THR A 288 11.60 -38.43 -11.42
C THR A 288 11.61 -37.06 -12.10
N LEU A 289 11.45 -35.99 -11.33
CA LEU A 289 11.31 -34.61 -11.78
C LEU A 289 12.43 -33.74 -11.19
N ARG A 290 12.90 -32.75 -11.94
CA ARG A 290 13.85 -31.74 -11.46
C ARG A 290 13.11 -30.54 -10.89
N THR A 291 13.41 -30.16 -9.65
CA THR A 291 12.80 -28.99 -8.97
C THR A 291 13.69 -27.76 -9.03
N SER A 292 15.02 -27.92 -9.03
CA SER A 292 16.00 -26.83 -9.16
C SER A 292 17.26 -27.29 -9.90
N SER A 293 18.31 -26.45 -9.97
CA SER A 293 19.60 -26.85 -10.53
C SER A 293 20.23 -28.04 -9.78
N THR A 294 19.94 -28.21 -8.49
CA THR A 294 20.56 -29.23 -7.62
C THR A 294 19.57 -30.10 -6.85
N SER A 295 18.28 -29.97 -7.13
CA SER A 295 17.21 -30.65 -6.39
C SER A 295 16.22 -31.38 -7.30
N TYR A 296 15.73 -32.53 -6.81
CA TYR A 296 14.85 -33.44 -7.55
C TYR A 296 13.71 -33.97 -6.66
N ARG A 297 12.64 -34.51 -7.28
CA ARG A 297 11.48 -35.12 -6.60
C ARG A 297 10.94 -36.32 -7.39
N TYR A 298 10.55 -37.39 -6.69
CA TYR A 298 9.82 -38.51 -7.30
C TYR A 298 8.35 -38.15 -7.56
N HIS A 299 7.77 -38.71 -8.62
CA HIS A 299 6.34 -38.69 -8.86
C HIS A 299 5.61 -39.42 -7.73
N THR A 300 4.47 -38.88 -7.27
CA THR A 300 3.78 -39.32 -6.05
C THR A 300 3.45 -40.83 -6.03
N LEU A 301 2.95 -41.39 -7.14
CA LEU A 301 2.63 -42.83 -7.22
C LEU A 301 3.88 -43.71 -7.13
N PHE A 302 4.97 -43.28 -7.76
CA PHE A 302 6.22 -44.01 -7.76
C PHE A 302 6.87 -43.94 -6.37
N ARG A 303 6.85 -42.75 -5.74
CA ARG A 303 7.28 -42.58 -4.34
C ARG A 303 6.51 -43.50 -3.39
N ASN A 304 5.19 -43.59 -3.54
CA ASN A 304 4.37 -44.49 -2.71
C ASN A 304 4.70 -45.96 -2.95
N PHE A 305 4.89 -46.37 -4.22
CA PHE A 305 5.37 -47.71 -4.56
C PHE A 305 6.73 -48.00 -3.91
N LEU A 306 7.70 -47.09 -4.00
CA LEU A 306 9.01 -47.23 -3.38
C LEU A 306 8.92 -47.37 -1.86
N GLN A 307 8.08 -46.56 -1.21
CA GLN A 307 7.88 -46.62 0.24
C GLN A 307 7.20 -47.91 0.72
N GLN A 308 6.36 -48.53 -0.12
CA GLN A 308 5.72 -49.82 0.17
C GLN A 308 6.67 -51.01 -0.04
N ASN A 309 7.70 -50.85 -0.87
CA ASN A 309 8.73 -51.86 -1.15
C ASN A 309 10.06 -51.56 -0.44
N ASP A 310 10.05 -50.58 0.46
CA ASP A 310 11.17 -50.22 1.32
C ASP A 310 11.25 -51.20 2.50
N GLU A 311 12.38 -51.87 2.66
CA GLU A 311 12.66 -52.83 3.74
C GLU A 311 13.17 -52.13 5.02
N GLY A 312 12.95 -50.82 5.13
CA GLY A 312 13.29 -49.99 6.31
C GLY A 312 14.46 -49.01 6.08
N ARG A 313 15.13 -49.07 4.93
CA ARG A 313 16.27 -48.20 4.61
C ARG A 313 15.85 -46.75 4.42
N GLY A 314 14.68 -46.51 3.83
CA GLY A 314 14.11 -45.17 3.71
C GLY A 314 13.82 -44.52 5.06
N TRP A 315 13.39 -45.32 6.04
CA TRP A 315 13.20 -44.86 7.43
C TRP A 315 14.53 -44.54 8.12
N GLU A 316 15.54 -45.40 7.94
CA GLU A 316 16.89 -45.15 8.47
C GLU A 316 17.46 -43.81 7.98
N ILE A 317 17.33 -43.54 6.68
CA ILE A 317 17.82 -42.28 6.08
C ILE A 317 17.02 -41.07 6.57
N LEU A 318 15.70 -41.19 6.71
CA LEU A 318 14.89 -40.11 7.27
C LEU A 318 15.28 -39.80 8.71
N HIS A 319 15.53 -40.82 9.54
CA HIS A 319 16.01 -40.64 10.91
C HIS A 319 17.41 -40.02 10.95
N LYS A 320 18.35 -40.48 10.11
CA LYS A 320 19.68 -39.84 9.97
C LYS A 320 19.59 -38.38 9.57
N ALA A 321 18.69 -38.04 8.64
CA ALA A 321 18.48 -36.65 8.21
C ALA A 321 17.96 -35.78 9.36
N LYS A 322 16.97 -36.29 10.09
CA LYS A 322 16.39 -35.67 11.28
C LYS A 322 17.47 -35.42 12.35
N ASP A 323 18.23 -36.45 12.71
CA ASP A 323 19.25 -36.38 13.77
C ASP A 323 20.42 -35.47 13.38
N SER A 324 20.93 -35.59 12.15
CA SER A 324 22.00 -34.74 11.62
C SER A 324 21.63 -33.25 11.64
N CYS A 325 20.39 -32.91 11.24
CA CYS A 325 19.90 -31.54 11.32
C CYS A 325 19.83 -31.05 12.77
N TYR A 326 19.33 -31.89 13.69
CA TYR A 326 19.22 -31.54 15.11
C TYR A 326 20.60 -31.26 15.74
N GLU A 327 21.58 -32.15 15.50
CA GLU A 327 22.95 -32.00 15.99
C GLU A 327 23.67 -30.78 15.42
N SER A 328 23.35 -30.41 14.17
CA SER A 328 23.90 -29.20 13.53
C SER A 328 23.27 -27.88 14.01
N GLY A 329 22.23 -27.94 14.86
CA GLY A 329 21.47 -26.78 15.33
C GLY A 329 20.47 -26.22 14.30
N ASP A 330 20.21 -26.94 13.20
CA ASP A 330 19.14 -26.62 12.25
C ASP A 330 17.82 -27.25 12.72
N TYR A 331 17.31 -26.74 13.84
CA TYR A 331 16.08 -27.22 14.47
C TYR A 331 14.86 -27.10 13.54
N GLY A 332 14.89 -26.16 12.58
CA GLY A 332 13.83 -25.97 11.60
C GLY A 332 13.72 -27.18 10.66
N ARG A 333 14.82 -27.58 10.01
CA ARG A 333 14.84 -28.77 9.15
C ARG A 333 14.68 -30.06 9.95
N ALA A 334 15.25 -30.13 11.15
CA ALA A 334 15.10 -31.28 12.04
C ALA A 334 13.62 -31.54 12.38
N ALA A 335 12.86 -30.49 12.71
CA ALA A 335 11.43 -30.60 12.97
C ALA A 335 10.64 -31.05 11.71
N GLU A 336 10.99 -30.55 10.51
CA GLU A 336 10.35 -31.00 9.26
C GLU A 336 10.57 -32.50 8.98
N TYR A 337 11.79 -33.01 9.18
CA TYR A 337 12.05 -34.44 9.06
C TYR A 337 11.40 -35.24 10.19
N ALA A 338 11.33 -34.70 11.40
CA ALA A 338 10.65 -35.33 12.52
C ALA A 338 9.14 -35.45 12.29
N LEU A 339 8.49 -34.46 11.66
CA LEU A 339 7.09 -34.56 11.24
C LEU A 339 6.86 -35.70 10.26
N LEU A 340 7.74 -35.86 9.27
CA LEU A 340 7.68 -36.97 8.30
C LEU A 340 7.97 -38.31 8.96
N ALA A 341 8.83 -38.31 9.98
CA ALA A 341 9.18 -39.50 10.74
C ALA A 341 8.13 -39.84 11.81
N GLU A 342 7.09 -39.01 11.96
CA GLU A 342 6.11 -39.04 13.04
C GLU A 342 6.74 -39.04 14.45
N ASP A 343 7.89 -38.37 14.60
CA ASP A 343 8.67 -38.32 15.84
C ASP A 343 8.32 -37.08 16.68
N GLU A 344 7.32 -37.24 17.53
CA GLU A 344 6.86 -36.23 18.51
C GLU A 344 7.97 -35.69 19.40
N ARG A 345 8.91 -36.55 19.81
CA ARG A 345 9.94 -36.20 20.79
C ARG A 345 10.91 -35.21 20.21
N ILE A 346 11.31 -35.40 18.94
CA ILE A 346 12.24 -34.49 18.27
C ILE A 346 11.54 -33.19 17.87
N VAL A 347 10.29 -33.21 17.40
CA VAL A 347 9.53 -31.97 17.16
C VAL A 347 9.47 -31.14 18.44
N HIS A 348 9.13 -31.79 19.55
CA HIS A 348 9.06 -31.17 20.88
C HIS A 348 10.43 -30.65 21.35
N ALA A 349 11.50 -31.44 21.19
CA ALA A 349 12.86 -31.03 21.54
C ALA A 349 13.35 -29.84 20.70
N CYS A 350 13.04 -29.80 19.41
CA CYS A 350 13.33 -28.67 18.52
C CYS A 350 12.65 -27.39 19.02
N LEU A 351 11.36 -27.46 19.34
CA LEU A 351 10.62 -26.31 19.89
C LEU A 351 11.22 -25.84 21.23
N SER A 352 11.61 -26.78 22.09
CA SER A 352 12.25 -26.48 23.37
C SER A 352 13.61 -25.80 23.20
N ALA A 353 14.42 -26.24 22.22
CA ALA A 353 15.71 -25.64 21.90
C ALA A 353 15.55 -24.24 21.29
N MET A 354 14.55 -24.06 20.42
CA MET A 354 14.21 -22.75 19.83
C MET A 354 13.81 -21.70 20.87
N ALA A 355 13.31 -22.11 22.05
CA ALA A 355 12.94 -21.19 23.13
C ALA A 355 14.10 -20.26 23.56
N GLY A 356 15.36 -20.73 23.48
CA GLY A 356 16.55 -19.95 23.81
C GLY A 356 17.08 -19.08 22.67
N GLU A 357 16.56 -19.22 21.44
CA GLU A 357 17.08 -18.57 20.22
C GLU A 357 16.12 -17.53 19.61
N PHE A 358 15.02 -17.19 20.29
CA PHE A 358 13.99 -16.28 19.77
C PHE A 358 14.50 -14.89 19.34
N PHE A 359 15.65 -14.44 19.87
CA PHE A 359 16.28 -13.17 19.50
C PHE A 359 17.36 -13.29 18.41
N THR A 360 17.75 -14.50 17.99
CA THR A 360 18.94 -14.70 17.15
C THR A 360 18.67 -15.30 15.78
N LYS A 361 17.58 -16.06 15.57
CA LYS A 361 17.25 -16.64 14.25
C LYS A 361 15.74 -16.66 13.97
N GLY A 362 15.35 -16.19 12.78
CA GLY A 362 13.96 -16.05 12.29
C GLY A 362 13.20 -17.37 12.06
N SER A 363 13.09 -18.20 13.09
CA SER A 363 12.60 -19.58 13.06
C SER A 363 11.06 -19.71 13.01
N SER A 364 10.33 -18.67 12.61
CA SER A 364 8.87 -18.60 12.76
C SER A 364 8.06 -19.29 11.65
N ARG A 365 8.68 -19.69 10.53
CA ARG A 365 7.91 -19.99 9.30
C ARG A 365 6.97 -21.20 9.38
N ASN A 366 7.15 -22.14 10.32
CA ASN A 366 6.31 -23.36 10.42
C ASN A 366 5.84 -23.73 11.84
N LEU A 367 5.94 -22.84 12.84
CA LEU A 367 5.60 -23.17 14.24
C LEU A 367 4.16 -23.71 14.40
N LYS A 368 3.19 -23.15 13.65
CA LYS A 368 1.80 -23.63 13.63
C LYS A 368 1.72 -25.13 13.40
N ARG A 369 2.38 -25.62 12.34
CA ARG A 369 2.35 -27.02 11.92
C ARG A 369 2.97 -27.95 12.96
N TYR A 370 3.99 -27.48 13.70
CA TYR A 370 4.59 -28.24 14.79
C TYR A 370 3.61 -28.37 15.96
N PHE A 371 2.92 -27.29 16.33
CA PHE A 371 1.91 -27.34 17.39
C PHE A 371 0.69 -28.16 16.99
N ASP A 372 0.17 -28.03 15.77
CA ASP A 372 -0.95 -28.82 15.26
C ASP A 372 -0.61 -30.32 15.28
N PHE A 373 0.62 -30.69 14.91
CA PHE A 373 1.09 -32.08 14.95
C PHE A 373 1.15 -32.65 16.37
N LEU A 374 1.67 -31.88 17.34
CA LEU A 374 1.72 -32.30 18.74
C LEU A 374 0.33 -32.37 19.37
N GLU A 375 -0.56 -31.44 19.01
CA GLU A 375 -1.94 -31.38 19.52
C GLU A 375 -2.80 -32.54 19.01
N ALA A 376 -2.68 -32.89 17.72
CA ALA A 376 -3.35 -34.04 17.13
C ALA A 376 -2.95 -35.39 17.76
N ARG A 377 -1.77 -35.44 18.38
CA ARG A 377 -1.23 -36.62 19.08
C ARG A 377 -1.38 -36.54 20.61
N HIS A 378 -2.06 -35.50 21.10
CA HIS A 378 -2.26 -35.25 22.53
C HIS A 378 -0.96 -35.23 23.35
N VAL A 379 0.12 -34.73 22.74
CA VAL A 379 1.42 -34.61 23.42
C VAL A 379 1.35 -33.54 24.49
N GLU A 380 1.68 -33.90 25.73
CA GLU A 380 1.79 -32.94 26.81
C GLU A 380 2.99 -32.01 26.60
N LEU A 381 2.75 -30.70 26.56
CA LEU A 381 3.78 -29.72 26.32
C LEU A 381 4.53 -29.39 27.62
N THR A 382 5.85 -29.60 27.63
CA THR A 382 6.73 -29.08 28.70
C THR A 382 6.63 -27.55 28.83
N PRO A 383 7.03 -26.97 29.98
CA PRO A 383 6.97 -25.53 30.21
C PRO A 383 7.64 -24.72 29.09
N ARG A 384 8.87 -25.07 28.68
CA ARG A 384 9.57 -24.38 27.59
C ARG A 384 8.77 -24.36 26.27
N VAL A 385 8.13 -25.47 25.91
CA VAL A 385 7.32 -25.55 24.69
C VAL A 385 5.99 -24.83 24.83
N GLN A 386 5.39 -24.81 26.03
CA GLN A 386 4.23 -23.95 26.33
C GLN A 386 4.57 -22.46 26.20
N LEU A 387 5.75 -22.05 26.65
CA LEU A 387 6.26 -20.69 26.46
C LEU A 387 6.39 -20.36 24.97
N VAL A 388 7.02 -21.24 24.18
CA VAL A 388 7.13 -21.08 22.71
C VAL A 388 5.74 -20.95 22.08
N LYS A 389 4.75 -21.75 22.51
CA LYS A 389 3.35 -21.65 22.03
C LYS A 389 2.73 -20.30 22.40
N GLY A 390 2.92 -19.83 23.63
CA GLY A 390 2.45 -18.52 24.08
C GLY A 390 3.06 -17.35 23.32
N ILE A 391 4.37 -17.40 23.05
CA ILE A 391 5.09 -16.40 22.23
C ILE A 391 4.58 -16.41 20.79
N TYR A 392 4.47 -17.58 20.17
CA TYR A 392 3.95 -17.75 18.81
C TYR A 392 2.53 -17.16 18.68
N LEU A 393 1.64 -17.46 19.62
CA LEU A 393 0.27 -16.94 19.64
C LEU A 393 0.25 -15.42 19.86
N SER A 394 1.12 -14.92 20.76
CA SER A 394 1.28 -13.48 20.97
C SER A 394 1.78 -12.78 19.71
N ASP A 395 2.70 -13.38 18.95
CA ASP A 395 3.22 -12.84 17.69
C ASP A 395 2.17 -12.85 16.59
N GLY A 396 1.34 -13.89 16.53
CA GLY A 396 0.23 -14.02 15.58
C GLY A 396 -0.99 -13.13 15.89
N GLY A 397 -1.04 -12.50 17.06
CA GLY A 397 -2.16 -11.65 17.49
C GLY A 397 -3.28 -12.38 18.24
N ASP A 398 -3.19 -13.71 18.45
CA ASP A 398 -4.12 -14.46 19.31
C ASP A 398 -3.76 -14.26 20.78
N PHE A 399 -4.03 -13.04 21.26
CA PHE A 399 -3.68 -12.66 22.62
C PHE A 399 -4.47 -13.43 23.68
N TYR A 400 -5.65 -13.97 23.34
CA TYR A 400 -6.44 -14.76 24.30
C TYR A 400 -5.73 -16.06 24.66
N GLN A 401 -5.37 -16.84 23.63
CA GLN A 401 -4.69 -18.10 23.84
C GLN A 401 -3.26 -17.86 24.34
N ALA A 402 -2.59 -16.81 23.86
CA ALA A 402 -1.28 -16.41 24.38
C ALA A 402 -1.31 -16.19 25.90
N GLU A 403 -2.29 -15.43 26.41
CA GLU A 403 -2.41 -15.17 27.86
C GLU A 403 -2.53 -16.48 28.67
N LYS A 404 -3.33 -17.42 28.17
CA LYS A 404 -3.57 -18.71 28.83
C LYS A 404 -2.27 -19.50 28.98
N TYR A 405 -1.47 -19.60 27.92
CA TYR A 405 -0.19 -20.31 27.98
C TYR A 405 0.85 -19.58 28.84
N LEU A 406 0.97 -18.26 28.69
CA LEU A 406 1.97 -17.46 29.41
C LEU A 406 1.72 -17.47 30.93
N ARG A 407 0.46 -17.34 31.38
CA ARG A 407 0.15 -17.39 32.83
C ARG A 407 0.39 -18.75 33.46
N VAL A 408 0.19 -19.84 32.70
CA VAL A 408 0.40 -21.20 33.19
C VAL A 408 1.89 -21.51 33.30
N VAL A 409 2.70 -21.05 32.34
CA VAL A 409 4.13 -21.40 32.29
C VAL A 409 4.96 -20.62 33.29
N MET A 410 4.64 -19.35 33.55
CA MET A 410 5.49 -18.48 34.37
C MET A 410 5.80 -19.02 35.78
N PRO A 411 4.83 -19.57 36.55
CA PRO A 411 5.11 -20.17 37.86
C PRO A 411 5.96 -21.44 37.81
N GLN A 412 6.13 -22.03 36.62
CA GLN A 412 6.83 -23.29 36.40
C GLN A 412 8.27 -23.11 35.91
N LEU A 413 8.65 -21.87 35.54
CA LEU A 413 10.02 -21.54 35.15
C LEU A 413 10.94 -21.58 36.37
N LYS A 414 12.11 -22.20 36.20
CA LYS A 414 13.08 -22.36 37.29
C LYS A 414 13.87 -21.07 37.51
N SER A 415 14.51 -20.95 38.68
CA SER A 415 15.32 -19.78 39.04
C SER A 415 16.52 -19.54 38.11
N ASP A 416 17.04 -20.57 37.47
CA ASP A 416 18.12 -20.51 36.47
C ASP A 416 17.61 -20.17 35.05
N GLU A 417 16.30 -20.01 34.86
CA GLU A 417 15.65 -19.67 33.58
C GLU A 417 15.16 -18.22 33.53
N GLN A 418 15.91 -17.31 34.15
CA GLN A 418 15.55 -15.88 34.27
C GLN A 418 15.29 -15.22 32.90
N ASP A 419 16.07 -15.55 31.87
CA ASP A 419 15.89 -15.01 30.51
C ASP A 419 14.54 -15.42 29.90
N LEU A 420 14.11 -16.67 30.14
CA LEU A 420 12.81 -17.16 29.69
C LEU A 420 11.66 -16.50 30.45
N TYR A 421 11.86 -16.21 31.74
CA TYR A 421 10.89 -15.47 32.55
C TYR A 421 10.72 -14.03 32.05
N ILE A 422 11.82 -13.34 31.78
CA ILE A 422 11.81 -12.00 31.19
C ILE A 422 11.06 -12.02 29.86
N LEU A 423 11.40 -12.96 28.97
CA LEU A 423 10.73 -13.11 27.67
C LEU A 423 9.22 -13.37 27.81
N ALA A 424 8.82 -14.28 28.70
CA ALA A 424 7.42 -14.59 28.98
C ALA A 424 6.64 -13.34 29.45
N MET A 425 7.22 -12.60 30.38
CA MET A 425 6.64 -11.38 30.94
C MET A 425 6.58 -10.23 29.94
N THR A 426 7.58 -10.09 29.06
CA THR A 426 7.54 -9.13 27.94
C THR A 426 6.36 -9.42 27.01
N HIS A 427 6.17 -10.69 26.63
CA HIS A 427 5.00 -11.07 25.81
C HIS A 427 3.68 -10.92 26.58
N LEU A 428 3.66 -11.17 27.89
CA LEU A 428 2.48 -10.91 28.72
C LEU A 428 2.15 -9.41 28.76
N ALA A 429 3.14 -8.53 28.89
CA ALA A 429 2.91 -7.09 28.81
C ALA A 429 2.27 -6.68 27.48
N ARG A 430 2.70 -7.27 26.37
CA ARG A 430 2.09 -7.06 25.05
C ARG A 430 0.66 -7.57 24.97
N VAL A 431 0.38 -8.76 25.51
CA VAL A 431 -0.99 -9.29 25.66
C VAL A 431 -1.84 -8.30 26.47
N LYS A 432 -1.32 -7.76 27.57
CA LYS A 432 -2.00 -6.78 28.42
C LYS A 432 -2.30 -5.48 27.68
N ARG A 433 -1.37 -4.96 26.87
CA ARG A 433 -1.62 -3.77 26.02
C ARG A 433 -2.79 -3.99 25.07
N ASN A 434 -2.96 -5.19 24.52
CA ASN A 434 -3.98 -5.45 23.50
C ASN A 434 -5.31 -6.00 24.06
N ARG A 435 -5.33 -6.46 25.33
CA ARG A 435 -6.53 -7.07 25.96
C ARG A 435 -7.05 -6.39 27.22
N ALA A 436 -6.18 -5.71 27.96
CA ALA A 436 -6.53 -5.16 29.27
C ALA A 436 -6.40 -3.64 29.26
N SER A 437 -5.18 -3.12 29.41
CA SER A 437 -4.90 -1.69 29.42
C SER A 437 -3.39 -1.40 29.29
N PHE A 438 -3.04 -0.20 28.84
CA PHE A 438 -1.65 0.27 28.85
C PHE A 438 -1.04 0.34 30.26
N PRO A 439 -1.73 0.80 31.32
CA PRO A 439 -1.20 0.76 32.68
C PRO A 439 -0.80 -0.62 33.18
N GLU A 440 -1.62 -1.65 32.93
CA GLU A 440 -1.27 -3.03 33.30
C GLU A 440 -0.05 -3.55 32.54
N SER A 441 0.05 -3.20 31.25
CA SER A 441 1.21 -3.50 30.43
C SER A 441 2.48 -2.85 30.98
N ASN A 442 2.43 -1.56 31.30
CA ASN A 442 3.55 -0.80 31.85
C ASN A 442 3.99 -1.34 33.22
N ALA A 443 3.05 -1.67 34.11
CA ALA A 443 3.37 -2.28 35.40
C ALA A 443 4.13 -3.61 35.25
N CYS A 444 3.76 -4.41 34.25
CA CYS A 444 4.45 -5.65 33.90
C CYS A 444 5.89 -5.37 33.45
N LEU A 445 6.10 -4.39 32.57
CA LEU A 445 7.43 -4.00 32.08
C LEU A 445 8.31 -3.39 33.17
N ASP A 446 7.73 -2.57 34.05
CA ASP A 446 8.44 -1.95 35.17
C ASP A 446 8.97 -2.98 36.16
N SER A 447 8.20 -4.05 36.39
CA SER A 447 8.64 -5.16 37.24
C SER A 447 9.87 -5.92 36.70
N LEU A 448 10.16 -5.81 35.39
CA LEU A 448 11.29 -6.47 34.75
C LEU A 448 12.58 -5.65 34.80
N LEU A 449 12.50 -4.33 34.96
CA LEU A 449 13.69 -3.46 34.89
C LEU A 449 14.80 -3.84 35.88
N PRO A 450 14.51 -4.19 37.16
CA PRO A 450 15.55 -4.62 38.09
C PRO A 450 16.23 -5.94 37.70
N LEU A 451 15.51 -6.82 36.99
CA LEU A 451 16.02 -8.12 36.56
C LEU A 451 16.99 -8.03 35.38
N LEU A 452 17.10 -6.87 34.74
CA LEU A 452 17.99 -6.61 33.60
C LEU A 452 19.36 -6.08 34.04
N GLU A 453 19.58 -5.84 35.33
CA GLU A 453 20.89 -5.40 35.83
C GLU A 453 21.96 -6.47 35.54
N GLY A 454 23.01 -6.10 34.81
CA GLY A 454 24.05 -7.02 34.36
C GLY A 454 23.71 -7.84 33.10
N ALA A 455 22.47 -7.76 32.60
CA ALA A 455 22.05 -8.44 31.36
C ALA A 455 22.62 -7.73 30.10
N PRO A 456 22.81 -8.44 28.98
CA PRO A 456 23.25 -7.84 27.72
C PRO A 456 22.23 -6.83 27.17
N MET A 457 22.69 -5.87 26.36
CA MET A 457 21.83 -4.79 25.85
C MET A 457 20.67 -5.29 24.97
N VAL A 458 20.77 -6.48 24.37
CA VAL A 458 19.66 -7.12 23.63
C VAL A 458 18.45 -7.41 24.54
N ALA A 459 18.68 -7.82 25.80
CA ALA A 459 17.61 -8.07 26.76
C ALA A 459 16.96 -6.74 27.21
N TRP A 460 17.78 -5.70 27.41
CA TRP A 460 17.29 -4.34 27.64
C TRP A 460 16.41 -3.85 26.49
N TYR A 461 16.83 -4.07 25.24
CA TYR A 461 16.03 -3.73 24.08
C TYR A 461 14.67 -4.43 24.10
N GLY A 462 14.65 -5.76 24.29
CA GLY A 462 13.42 -6.55 24.28
C GLY A 462 12.34 -6.05 25.26
N VAL A 463 12.73 -5.60 26.44
CA VAL A 463 11.80 -5.06 27.44
C VAL A 463 11.47 -3.58 27.19
N VAL A 464 12.50 -2.74 27.01
CA VAL A 464 12.32 -1.28 27.02
C VAL A 464 11.64 -0.78 25.75
N ILE A 465 11.81 -1.46 24.61
CA ILE A 465 11.10 -1.09 23.37
C ILE A 465 9.58 -1.18 23.51
N GLU A 466 9.06 -2.19 24.22
CA GLU A 466 7.62 -2.31 24.48
C GLU A 466 7.13 -1.15 25.36
N LYS A 467 7.94 -0.72 26.34
CA LYS A 467 7.58 0.43 27.19
C LYS A 467 7.58 1.74 26.39
N ILE A 468 8.61 1.96 25.56
CA ILE A 468 8.68 3.13 24.68
C ILE A 468 7.47 3.15 23.72
N HIS A 469 7.09 2.00 23.17
CA HIS A 469 5.93 1.87 22.31
C HIS A 469 4.63 2.23 23.04
N ASN A 470 4.42 1.71 24.26
CA ASN A 470 3.27 2.03 25.09
C ASN A 470 3.17 3.54 25.40
N LEU A 471 4.29 4.17 25.80
CA LEU A 471 4.35 5.61 26.05
C LEU A 471 3.99 6.41 24.80
N THR A 472 4.48 5.97 23.62
CA THR A 472 4.18 6.63 22.35
C THR A 472 2.70 6.54 22.00
N LEU A 473 2.08 5.35 22.08
CA LEU A 473 0.66 5.16 21.79
C LEU A 473 -0.26 5.90 22.76
N THR A 474 0.15 6.03 24.03
CA THR A 474 -0.58 6.79 25.06
C THR A 474 -0.27 8.28 25.06
N SER A 475 0.42 8.79 24.05
CA SER A 475 0.76 10.22 23.89
C SER A 475 1.69 10.80 24.99
N GLN A 476 2.41 9.97 25.73
CA GLN A 476 3.46 10.38 26.68
C GLN A 476 4.79 10.59 25.95
N LEU A 477 4.79 11.53 24.98
CA LEU A 477 5.84 11.65 23.96
C LEU A 477 7.19 12.13 24.51
N THR A 478 7.18 12.98 25.55
CA THR A 478 8.41 13.44 26.21
C THR A 478 9.10 12.30 26.95
N GLU A 479 8.34 11.52 27.72
CA GLU A 479 8.87 10.36 28.44
C GLU A 479 9.39 9.28 27.48
N ALA A 480 8.68 9.03 26.38
CA ALA A 480 9.13 8.11 25.34
C ALA A 480 10.48 8.55 24.73
N LEU A 481 10.63 9.84 24.44
CA LEU A 481 11.85 10.42 23.88
C LEU A 481 13.02 10.32 24.87
N ASP A 482 12.81 10.75 26.13
CA ASP A 482 13.83 10.74 27.17
C ASP A 482 14.30 9.32 27.49
N LEU A 483 13.37 8.35 27.56
CA LEU A 483 13.70 6.95 27.78
C LEU A 483 14.52 6.37 26.60
N THR A 484 14.15 6.70 25.37
CA THR A 484 14.88 6.26 24.16
C THR A 484 16.31 6.82 24.15
N ILE A 485 16.47 8.12 24.42
CA ILE A 485 17.79 8.78 24.50
C ILE A 485 18.62 8.19 25.65
N GLY A 486 18.00 7.95 26.81
CA GLY A 486 18.64 7.29 27.95
C GLY A 486 19.17 5.90 27.60
N MET A 487 18.41 5.10 26.85
CA MET A 487 18.87 3.79 26.37
C MET A 487 19.96 3.87 25.31
N MET A 488 19.90 4.84 24.40
CA MET A 488 20.98 5.09 23.46
C MET A 488 22.29 5.43 24.18
N ASN A 489 22.23 6.27 25.22
CA ASN A 489 23.39 6.61 26.06
C ASN A 489 23.90 5.39 26.83
N LYS A 490 23.00 4.57 27.38
CA LYS A 490 23.38 3.32 28.04
C LYS A 490 24.08 2.35 27.08
N CYS A 491 23.61 2.22 25.84
CA CYS A 491 24.27 1.42 24.80
C CYS A 491 25.68 1.95 24.49
N LEU A 492 25.84 3.28 24.38
CA LEU A 492 27.14 3.92 24.15
C LEU A 492 28.14 3.60 25.27
N VAL A 493 27.72 3.71 26.53
CA VAL A 493 28.56 3.39 27.70
C VAL A 493 29.00 1.91 27.69
N ASN A 494 28.15 1.01 27.20
CA ASN A 494 28.45 -0.42 27.09
C ASN A 494 29.19 -0.80 25.78
N GLY A 495 29.45 0.16 24.88
CA GLY A 495 30.10 -0.08 23.59
C GLY A 495 29.23 -0.79 22.54
N ASP A 496 27.92 -0.90 22.76
CA ASP A 496 27.00 -1.64 21.88
C ASP A 496 26.34 -0.70 20.84
N LEU A 497 27.10 -0.36 19.81
CA LEU A 497 26.62 0.53 18.73
C LEU A 497 25.49 -0.09 17.90
N ARG A 498 25.43 -1.42 17.86
CA ARG A 498 24.40 -2.17 17.13
C ARG A 498 23.03 -1.95 17.78
N ILE A 499 22.91 -2.25 19.08
CA ILE A 499 21.65 -2.08 19.82
C ILE A 499 21.28 -0.60 19.97
N LYS A 500 22.26 0.30 20.08
CA LYS A 500 22.02 1.75 20.00
C LYS A 500 21.25 2.11 18.73
N GLY A 501 21.66 1.57 17.58
CA GLY A 501 20.99 1.79 16.30
C GLY A 501 19.53 1.34 16.30
N TRP A 502 19.21 0.25 17.02
CA TRP A 502 17.84 -0.26 17.13
C TRP A 502 16.93 0.68 17.94
N PHE A 503 17.41 1.27 19.03
CA PHE A 503 16.67 2.31 19.76
C PHE A 503 16.53 3.60 18.93
N GLU A 504 17.62 4.02 18.28
CA GLU A 504 17.65 5.22 17.44
C GLU A 504 16.65 5.12 16.27
N ARG A 505 16.48 3.93 15.68
CA ARG A 505 15.46 3.65 14.66
C ARG A 505 14.05 4.04 15.13
N TYR A 506 13.70 3.77 16.39
CA TYR A 506 12.35 4.01 16.90
C TYR A 506 12.04 5.50 17.14
N LEU A 507 13.05 6.37 17.14
CA LEU A 507 12.84 7.83 17.13
C LEU A 507 11.98 8.28 15.94
N THR A 508 11.99 7.54 14.82
CA THR A 508 11.08 7.75 13.69
C THR A 508 9.63 7.86 14.15
N VAL A 509 9.15 6.90 14.95
CA VAL A 509 7.76 6.85 15.42
C VAL A 509 7.49 7.97 16.41
N ILE A 510 8.41 8.17 17.37
CA ILE A 510 8.26 9.22 18.40
C ILE A 510 8.15 10.59 17.73
N TYR A 511 9.05 10.92 16.80
CA TYR A 511 9.01 12.20 16.09
C TYR A 511 7.80 12.33 15.16
N PHE A 512 7.33 11.24 14.55
CA PHE A 512 6.07 11.25 13.80
C PHE A 512 4.89 11.69 14.68
N TYR A 513 4.72 11.09 15.86
CA TYR A 513 3.63 11.46 16.79
C TYR A 513 3.82 12.87 17.37
N LYS A 514 5.06 13.34 17.54
CA LYS A 514 5.34 14.74 17.89
C LYS A 514 5.04 15.72 16.75
N GLY A 515 4.84 15.23 15.53
CA GLY A 515 4.65 16.03 14.33
C GLY A 515 5.94 16.68 13.80
N ASP A 516 7.11 16.20 14.23
CA ASP A 516 8.44 16.64 13.80
C ASP A 516 8.93 15.76 12.64
N TYR A 517 8.41 16.03 11.44
CA TYR A 517 8.67 15.18 10.29
C TYR A 517 10.11 15.26 9.80
N LYS A 518 10.79 16.37 10.09
CA LYS A 518 12.23 16.52 9.82
C LYS A 518 13.06 15.49 10.58
N HIS A 519 12.94 15.43 11.91
CA HIS A 519 13.72 14.48 12.70
C HIS A 519 13.19 13.04 12.54
N CYS A 520 11.91 12.87 12.26
CA CYS A 520 11.33 11.57 11.89
C CYS A 520 12.07 10.96 10.68
N LEU A 521 12.18 11.71 9.58
CA LEU A 521 12.84 11.25 8.36
C LEU A 521 14.34 11.04 8.56
N GLN A 522 15.01 11.91 9.31
CA GLN A 522 16.43 11.74 9.65
C GLN A 522 16.70 10.44 10.43
N ALA A 523 15.84 10.11 11.41
CA ALA A 523 15.95 8.87 12.16
C ALA A 523 15.70 7.64 11.26
N TYR A 524 14.70 7.73 10.38
CA TYR A 524 14.38 6.67 9.44
C TYR A 524 15.51 6.40 8.44
N GLU A 525 16.00 7.45 7.76
CA GLU A 525 17.08 7.34 6.76
C GLU A 525 18.35 6.77 7.40
N LYS A 526 18.67 7.18 8.63
CA LYS A 526 19.79 6.61 9.38
C LYS A 526 19.60 5.12 9.68
N SER A 527 18.37 4.70 9.94
CA SER A 527 18.06 3.30 10.26
C SER A 527 18.20 2.35 9.08
N LEU A 528 18.19 2.85 7.85
CA LEU A 528 18.41 2.03 6.64
C LEU A 528 19.81 1.40 6.58
N ALA A 529 20.77 1.91 7.39
CA ALA A 529 22.09 1.31 7.54
C ALA A 529 22.09 0.02 8.38
N ILE A 530 21.00 -0.30 9.09
CA ILE A 530 20.85 -1.55 9.84
C ILE A 530 20.73 -2.71 8.84
N PRO A 531 21.43 -3.85 9.01
CA PRO A 531 21.32 -4.99 8.12
C PRO A 531 19.87 -5.48 7.94
N GLN A 532 19.52 -5.92 6.73
CA GLN A 532 18.15 -6.33 6.40
C GLN A 532 17.59 -7.43 7.34
N GLU A 533 18.42 -8.41 7.70
CA GLU A 533 18.05 -9.49 8.61
C GLU A 533 17.67 -8.97 10.01
N GLU A 534 18.39 -7.96 10.51
CA GLU A 534 18.06 -7.32 11.78
C GLU A 534 16.82 -6.47 11.67
N GLN A 535 16.69 -5.70 10.58
CA GLN A 535 15.47 -4.96 10.34
C GLN A 535 14.24 -5.87 10.33
N ASP A 536 14.31 -7.07 9.73
CA ASP A 536 13.22 -8.07 9.72
C ASP A 536 12.84 -8.50 11.15
N GLN A 537 13.82 -8.68 12.03
CA GLN A 537 13.58 -9.00 13.45
C GLN A 537 12.92 -7.83 14.19
N LEU A 538 13.28 -6.59 13.82
CA LEU A 538 12.78 -5.37 14.44
C LEU A 538 11.39 -4.94 13.91
N MET A 539 10.88 -5.59 12.85
CA MET A 539 9.61 -5.23 12.21
C MET A 539 8.38 -5.36 13.10
N ARG A 540 8.48 -6.07 14.24
CA ARG A 540 7.42 -6.05 15.27
C ARG A 540 7.07 -4.62 15.70
N HIS A 541 8.06 -3.74 15.72
CA HIS A 541 7.92 -2.29 15.95
C HIS A 541 8.33 -1.53 14.70
N GLY A 542 7.65 -1.85 13.59
CA GLY A 542 7.91 -1.30 12.26
C GLY A 542 7.81 0.23 12.22
N VAL A 543 8.65 0.86 11.41
CA VAL A 543 8.75 2.33 11.36
C VAL A 543 8.51 2.92 9.98
N GLY A 544 8.57 2.11 8.92
CA GLY A 544 8.54 2.60 7.55
C GLY A 544 7.21 3.24 7.19
N VAL A 545 6.09 2.76 7.73
CA VAL A 545 4.77 3.38 7.50
C VAL A 545 4.68 4.82 8.02
N TYR A 546 5.28 5.10 9.18
CA TYR A 546 5.34 6.44 9.75
C TYR A 546 6.25 7.35 8.93
N ALA A 547 7.39 6.81 8.48
CA ALA A 547 8.30 7.51 7.59
C ALA A 547 7.65 7.82 6.23
N ALA A 548 6.87 6.89 5.66
CA ALA A 548 6.15 7.11 4.40
C ALA A 548 5.17 8.27 4.49
N LYS A 549 4.36 8.31 5.57
CA LYS A 549 3.46 9.44 5.79
C LYS A 549 4.23 10.74 6.07
N ALA A 550 5.38 10.67 6.76
CA ALA A 550 6.25 11.83 6.97
C ALA A 550 6.85 12.35 5.65
N TYR A 551 7.27 11.47 4.73
CA TYR A 551 7.73 11.84 3.40
C TYR A 551 6.64 12.59 2.63
N GLN A 552 5.41 12.09 2.65
CA GLN A 552 4.27 12.81 2.05
C GLN A 552 4.15 14.21 2.66
N ILE A 553 4.08 14.33 3.99
CA ILE A 553 3.85 15.64 4.66
C ILE A 553 5.00 16.63 4.40
N ALA A 554 6.24 16.13 4.32
CA ALA A 554 7.43 16.91 3.99
C ALA A 554 7.54 17.27 2.49
N GLY A 555 6.60 16.84 1.64
CA GLY A 555 6.59 17.14 0.20
C GLY A 555 7.55 16.30 -0.63
N GLN A 556 7.82 15.07 -0.18
CA GLN A 556 8.56 14.01 -0.89
C GLN A 556 7.63 12.82 -1.16
N GLU A 557 6.41 13.09 -1.66
CA GLU A 557 5.35 12.09 -1.84
C GLU A 557 5.71 10.97 -2.82
N ASP A 558 6.69 11.18 -3.71
CA ASP A 558 7.22 10.17 -4.62
C ASP A 558 7.80 8.95 -3.88
N LYS A 559 8.24 9.13 -2.63
CA LYS A 559 8.73 8.05 -1.77
C LYS A 559 7.65 7.37 -0.93
N ALA A 560 6.47 7.97 -0.78
CA ALA A 560 5.48 7.53 0.21
C ALA A 560 4.83 6.19 -0.17
N LEU A 561 4.18 6.11 -1.33
CA LEU A 561 3.47 4.89 -1.76
C LEU A 561 4.42 3.70 -1.98
N PRO A 562 5.57 3.83 -2.66
CA PRO A 562 6.50 2.72 -2.82
C PRO A 562 7.01 2.16 -1.49
N LEU A 563 7.22 3.03 -0.50
CA LEU A 563 7.63 2.60 0.83
C LEU A 563 6.50 1.86 1.56
N LEU A 564 5.26 2.35 1.49
CA LEU A 564 4.10 1.67 2.07
C LEU A 564 3.90 0.27 1.47
N ASP A 565 4.04 0.15 0.14
CA ASP A 565 3.94 -1.14 -0.56
C ASP A 565 5.03 -2.12 -0.09
N ALA A 566 6.27 -1.63 0.04
CA ALA A 566 7.39 -2.43 0.51
C ALA A 566 7.20 -2.90 1.97
N GLU A 567 6.73 -2.01 2.85
CA GLU A 567 6.48 -2.31 4.26
C GLU A 567 5.33 -3.32 4.42
N LEU A 568 4.21 -3.12 3.73
CA LEU A 568 3.10 -4.09 3.73
C LEU A 568 3.57 -5.44 3.20
N TYR A 569 4.27 -5.47 2.06
CA TYR A 569 4.81 -6.72 1.51
C TYR A 569 5.72 -7.43 2.51
N ARG A 570 6.61 -6.70 3.17
CA ARG A 570 7.52 -7.24 4.17
C ARG A 570 6.78 -7.80 5.39
N MET A 571 5.79 -7.07 5.91
CA MET A 571 4.97 -7.53 7.03
C MET A 571 4.18 -8.80 6.70
N ARG A 572 3.65 -8.89 5.47
CA ARG A 572 2.97 -10.10 4.96
C ARG A 572 3.92 -11.30 4.93
N GLN A 573 5.18 -11.12 4.53
CA GLN A 573 6.19 -12.19 4.56
C GLN A 573 6.54 -12.65 5.98
N LEU A 574 6.47 -11.75 6.96
CA LEU A 574 6.84 -12.03 8.35
C LEU A 574 5.66 -12.52 9.21
N GLY A 575 4.43 -12.43 8.72
CA GLY A 575 3.22 -12.85 9.45
C GLY A 575 2.88 -11.96 10.64
N LEU A 576 3.25 -10.68 10.60
CA LEU A 576 3.07 -9.73 11.71
C LEU A 576 1.66 -9.12 11.70
N HIS A 577 0.67 -9.93 12.06
CA HIS A 577 -0.74 -9.56 11.88
C HIS A 577 -1.22 -8.42 12.79
N GLU A 578 -0.61 -8.23 13.97
CA GLU A 578 -0.95 -7.14 14.90
C GLU A 578 -0.77 -5.75 14.26
N GLU A 579 0.21 -5.59 13.37
CA GLU A 579 0.61 -4.29 12.83
C GLU A 579 -0.18 -3.90 11.57
N PHE A 580 -0.96 -4.81 10.97
CA PHE A 580 -1.69 -4.51 9.73
C PHE A 580 -2.69 -3.37 9.88
N SER A 581 -3.40 -3.30 11.00
CA SER A 581 -4.43 -2.27 11.18
C SER A 581 -3.86 -0.86 11.06
N ILE A 582 -2.75 -0.54 11.75
CA ILE A 582 -2.13 0.79 11.68
C ILE A 582 -1.50 1.06 10.30
N ASN A 583 -0.96 0.01 9.66
CA ASN A 583 -0.35 0.13 8.34
C ASN A 583 -1.39 0.41 7.26
N TYR A 584 -2.50 -0.33 7.24
CA TYR A 584 -3.61 -0.06 6.34
C TYR A 584 -4.25 1.29 6.59
N LEU A 585 -4.35 1.70 7.86
CA LEU A 585 -4.86 3.01 8.21
C LEU A 585 -4.01 4.11 7.57
N LEU A 586 -2.71 4.15 7.86
CA LEU A 586 -1.81 5.17 7.31
C LEU A 586 -1.67 5.10 5.77
N TYR A 587 -1.78 3.91 5.19
CA TYR A 587 -1.88 3.75 3.73
C TYR A 587 -3.13 4.43 3.20
N ALA A 588 -4.30 4.09 3.74
CA ALA A 588 -5.57 4.65 3.33
C ALA A 588 -5.58 6.18 3.42
N GLU A 589 -5.00 6.73 4.47
CA GLU A 589 -4.89 8.17 4.63
C GLU A 589 -3.94 8.82 3.64
N THR A 590 -2.82 8.16 3.31
CA THR A 590 -1.88 8.68 2.31
C THR A 590 -2.58 8.83 0.97
N LEU A 591 -3.37 7.81 0.57
CA LEU A 591 -4.23 7.85 -0.62
C LEU A 591 -5.35 8.89 -0.49
N ASN A 592 -6.11 8.86 0.60
CA ASN A 592 -7.23 9.78 0.82
C ASN A 592 -6.79 11.25 0.78
N THR A 593 -5.62 11.58 1.34
CA THR A 593 -5.10 12.96 1.29
C THR A 593 -4.74 13.37 -0.14
N ALA A 594 -4.27 12.45 -0.98
CA ALA A 594 -4.00 12.71 -2.39
C ALA A 594 -5.30 12.95 -3.18
N GLU A 595 -6.32 12.12 -2.96
CA GLU A 595 -7.63 12.27 -3.61
C GLU A 595 -8.37 13.53 -3.13
N GLN A 596 -8.25 13.87 -1.86
CA GLN A 596 -8.74 15.16 -1.35
C GLN A 596 -8.05 16.32 -2.08
N LEU A 597 -6.73 16.26 -2.31
CA LEU A 597 -6.03 17.32 -3.03
C LEU A 597 -6.59 17.48 -4.46
N ASN A 598 -6.81 16.38 -5.19
CA ASN A 598 -7.45 16.41 -6.51
C ASN A 598 -8.82 17.10 -6.45
N TYR A 599 -9.64 16.72 -5.46
CA TYR A 599 -10.94 17.36 -5.22
C TYR A 599 -10.83 18.88 -4.99
N TYR A 600 -9.90 19.34 -4.16
CA TYR A 600 -9.70 20.79 -3.93
C TYR A 600 -9.13 21.54 -5.13
N LEU A 601 -8.48 20.85 -6.06
CA LEU A 601 -8.02 21.41 -7.33
C LEU A 601 -9.10 21.39 -8.42
N GLY A 602 -10.28 20.81 -8.13
CA GLY A 602 -11.36 20.66 -9.10
C GLY A 602 -11.13 19.53 -10.10
N GLU A 603 -10.21 18.62 -9.80
CA GLU A 603 -9.92 17.42 -10.58
C GLU A 603 -10.83 16.26 -10.14
N ALA A 604 -10.91 15.21 -10.96
CA ALA A 604 -11.63 14.00 -10.59
C ALA A 604 -10.92 13.30 -9.42
N ALA A 605 -11.67 12.92 -8.39
CA ALA A 605 -11.17 12.21 -7.21
C ALA A 605 -11.89 10.86 -7.05
N ASP A 606 -11.15 9.80 -6.72
CA ASP A 606 -11.68 8.46 -6.46
C ASP A 606 -11.21 7.91 -5.11
N PHE A 607 -12.13 7.88 -4.14
CA PHE A 607 -11.86 7.39 -2.80
C PHE A 607 -11.98 5.87 -2.64
N SER A 608 -12.34 5.13 -3.70
CA SER A 608 -12.66 3.70 -3.61
C SER A 608 -11.50 2.82 -3.15
N VAL A 609 -10.26 3.19 -3.48
CA VAL A 609 -9.05 2.48 -3.06
C VAL A 609 -8.74 2.79 -1.59
N SER A 610 -8.80 4.05 -1.18
CA SER A 610 -8.61 4.42 0.24
C SER A 610 -9.66 3.78 1.14
N ASP A 611 -10.93 3.73 0.71
CA ASP A 611 -12.02 3.11 1.47
C ASP A 611 -11.80 1.61 1.67
N ARG A 612 -11.21 0.92 0.68
CA ARG A 612 -10.84 -0.49 0.82
C ARG A 612 -9.84 -0.68 1.97
N TYR A 613 -8.77 0.11 1.97
CA TYR A 613 -7.75 0.04 3.03
C TYR A 613 -8.28 0.49 4.40
N LEU A 614 -9.20 1.47 4.47
CA LEU A 614 -9.88 1.83 5.72
C LEU A 614 -10.69 0.67 6.29
N ASN A 615 -11.46 -0.03 5.45
CA ASN A 615 -12.23 -1.20 5.90
C ASN A 615 -11.32 -2.31 6.41
N MET A 616 -10.22 -2.60 5.70
CA MET A 616 -9.22 -3.57 6.18
C MET A 616 -8.58 -3.13 7.50
N ALA A 617 -8.29 -1.84 7.68
CA ALA A 617 -7.78 -1.32 8.94
C ALA A 617 -8.74 -1.58 10.11
N GLU A 618 -10.05 -1.43 9.87
CA GLU A 618 -11.12 -1.65 10.86
C GLU A 618 -11.29 -3.13 11.19
N ASP A 619 -11.36 -3.99 10.18
CA ASP A 619 -11.49 -5.44 10.35
C ASP A 619 -10.31 -6.01 11.16
N TYR A 620 -9.08 -5.60 10.81
CA TYR A 620 -7.88 -6.03 11.54
C TYR A 620 -7.79 -5.45 12.95
N ALA A 621 -8.35 -4.26 13.19
CA ALA A 621 -8.43 -3.72 14.55
C ALA A 621 -9.31 -4.63 15.43
N LEU A 622 -10.48 -5.05 14.92
CA LEU A 622 -11.42 -5.92 15.64
C LEU A 622 -10.87 -7.33 15.90
N LEU A 623 -10.20 -7.91 14.91
CA LEU A 623 -9.70 -9.28 14.98
C LEU A 623 -8.55 -9.45 15.97
N ASN A 624 -7.58 -8.53 15.93
CA ASN A 624 -6.32 -8.71 16.66
C ASN A 624 -6.23 -7.87 17.93
N ARG A 625 -6.97 -6.76 18.07
CA ARG A 625 -6.81 -5.84 19.21
C ARG A 625 -8.16 -5.62 19.89
N SER A 626 -8.33 -6.21 21.08
CA SER A 626 -9.51 -5.98 21.91
C SER A 626 -9.46 -4.68 22.72
N THR A 627 -8.36 -3.92 22.67
CA THR A 627 -8.33 -2.61 23.31
C THR A 627 -9.18 -1.60 22.57
N ARG A 628 -10.09 -0.99 23.33
CA ARG A 628 -11.01 0.03 22.88
C ARG A 628 -10.31 1.18 22.14
N GLU A 629 -9.10 1.56 22.55
CA GLU A 629 -8.40 2.76 22.05
C GLU A 629 -7.99 2.66 20.57
N HIS A 630 -7.41 1.53 20.12
CA HIS A 630 -6.96 1.39 18.73
C HIS A 630 -8.14 1.23 17.77
N TRP A 631 -9.17 0.49 18.17
CA TRP A 631 -10.41 0.40 17.41
C TRP A 631 -11.12 1.75 17.30
N LEU A 632 -11.22 2.50 18.41
CA LEU A 632 -11.77 3.86 18.40
C LEU A 632 -10.98 4.77 17.45
N PHE A 633 -9.65 4.63 17.41
CA PHE A 633 -8.82 5.40 16.49
C PHE A 633 -9.19 5.18 15.03
N VAL A 634 -9.25 3.93 14.57
CA VAL A 634 -9.65 3.60 13.19
C VAL A 634 -11.07 4.11 12.90
N LYS A 635 -12.01 3.89 13.83
CA LYS A 635 -13.41 4.29 13.67
C LYS A 635 -13.59 5.80 13.54
N ILE A 636 -12.94 6.59 14.40
CA ILE A 636 -12.99 8.05 14.33
C ILE A 636 -12.39 8.53 13.01
N TRP A 637 -11.29 7.94 12.56
CA TRP A 637 -10.65 8.33 11.31
C TRP A 637 -11.49 8.03 10.07
N LYS A 638 -12.13 6.85 10.05
CA LYS A 638 -13.09 6.48 9.02
C LYS A 638 -14.25 7.46 8.99
N ALA A 639 -14.85 7.75 10.15
CA ALA A 639 -15.90 8.76 10.27
C ALA A 639 -15.43 10.14 9.76
N CYS A 640 -14.22 10.59 10.12
CA CYS A 640 -13.67 11.85 9.60
C CYS A 640 -13.52 11.87 8.07
N THR A 641 -13.27 10.72 7.45
CA THR A 641 -13.13 10.59 5.99
C THR A 641 -14.50 10.63 5.30
N GLU A 642 -15.49 9.93 5.87
CA GLU A 642 -16.88 9.91 5.39
C GLU A 642 -17.51 11.30 5.35
N ILE A 643 -17.14 12.21 6.26
CA ILE A 643 -17.64 13.60 6.27
C ILE A 643 -17.42 14.30 4.93
N PHE A 644 -16.27 14.08 4.26
CA PHE A 644 -15.97 14.73 2.99
C PHE A 644 -16.77 14.17 1.82
N GLY A 645 -17.11 12.87 1.88
CA GLY A 645 -17.95 12.22 0.88
C GLY A 645 -19.45 12.49 1.05
N GLN A 646 -19.88 12.90 2.26
CA GLN A 646 -21.29 13.14 2.61
C GLN A 646 -21.47 14.50 3.34
N PRO A 647 -21.35 15.64 2.62
CA PRO A 647 -21.47 16.97 3.21
C PRO A 647 -22.78 17.21 3.97
N GLU A 648 -23.85 16.54 3.57
CA GLU A 648 -25.16 16.62 4.23
C GLU A 648 -25.13 16.04 5.66
N LYS A 649 -24.31 15.00 5.92
CA LYS A 649 -24.23 14.32 7.22
C LYS A 649 -23.15 14.85 8.16
N THR A 650 -22.45 15.93 7.80
CA THR A 650 -21.33 16.48 8.59
C THR A 650 -21.66 16.64 10.08
N GLU A 651 -22.82 17.20 10.44
CA GLU A 651 -23.21 17.44 11.84
C GLU A 651 -23.51 16.14 12.60
N GLU A 652 -24.21 15.19 11.97
CA GLU A 652 -24.51 13.87 12.54
C GLU A 652 -23.22 13.09 12.82
N ILE A 653 -22.31 13.03 11.84
CA ILE A 653 -21.04 12.31 11.98
C ILE A 653 -20.15 12.99 13.03
N THR A 654 -20.11 14.34 13.05
CA THR A 654 -19.38 15.11 14.07
C THR A 654 -19.90 14.82 15.48
N ALA A 655 -21.22 14.78 15.67
CA ALA A 655 -21.82 14.41 16.95
C ALA A 655 -21.44 12.98 17.37
N GLY A 656 -21.46 12.04 16.42
CA GLY A 656 -21.00 10.66 16.65
C GLY A 656 -19.54 10.59 17.10
N ILE A 657 -18.64 11.35 16.46
CA ILE A 657 -17.21 11.40 16.85
C ILE A 657 -17.03 11.98 18.25
N LEU A 658 -17.77 13.04 18.61
CA LEU A 658 -17.69 13.66 19.95
C LEU A 658 -18.07 12.71 21.08
N MET A 659 -19.00 11.79 20.83
CA MET A 659 -19.35 10.74 21.82
C MET A 659 -18.22 9.72 22.03
N LEU A 660 -17.32 9.58 21.06
CA LEU A 660 -16.24 8.60 21.09
C LEU A 660 -14.92 9.18 21.61
N ILE A 661 -14.66 10.47 21.35
CA ILE A 661 -13.34 11.10 21.53
C ILE A 661 -12.92 11.29 23.01
N GLN A 662 -13.88 11.40 23.95
CA GLN A 662 -13.59 11.69 25.36
C GLN A 662 -12.75 10.59 26.02
N ASP A 663 -12.88 9.35 25.56
CA ASP A 663 -12.17 8.18 26.09
C ASP A 663 -10.93 7.80 25.25
N THR A 664 -10.39 8.73 24.46
CA THR A 664 -9.24 8.48 23.57
C THR A 664 -7.96 9.19 24.00
N THR A 665 -6.82 8.75 23.49
CA THR A 665 -5.52 9.34 23.81
C THR A 665 -5.43 10.78 23.28
N PRO A 666 -4.72 11.69 23.96
CA PRO A 666 -4.61 13.09 23.56
C PRO A 666 -4.23 13.30 22.09
N PHE A 667 -3.31 12.50 21.54
CA PHE A 667 -2.96 12.56 20.12
C PHE A 667 -4.20 12.35 19.23
N PHE A 668 -5.01 11.34 19.47
CA PHE A 668 -6.24 11.10 18.69
C PHE A 668 -7.25 12.23 18.84
N GLN A 669 -7.34 12.81 20.03
CA GLN A 669 -8.19 13.97 20.25
C GLN A 669 -7.77 15.16 19.36
N THR A 670 -6.46 15.44 19.26
CA THR A 670 -5.96 16.52 18.38
C THR A 670 -6.36 16.32 16.92
N VAL A 671 -6.22 15.09 16.43
CA VAL A 671 -6.53 14.70 15.05
C VAL A 671 -8.02 14.87 14.75
N ALA A 672 -8.86 14.31 15.63
CA ALA A 672 -10.30 14.32 15.45
C ALA A 672 -10.88 15.74 15.52
N TYR A 673 -10.49 16.55 16.51
CA TYR A 673 -10.91 17.95 16.57
C TYR A 673 -10.46 18.74 15.34
N GLY A 674 -9.21 18.57 14.89
CA GLY A 674 -8.68 19.26 13.71
C GLY A 674 -9.44 18.91 12.42
N ARG A 675 -9.81 17.64 12.24
CA ARG A 675 -10.59 17.19 11.07
C ARG A 675 -12.04 17.62 11.12
N MET A 676 -12.72 17.48 12.26
CA MET A 676 -14.09 17.98 12.43
C MET A 676 -14.15 19.50 12.17
N ALA A 677 -13.19 20.25 12.71
CA ALA A 677 -13.08 21.69 12.48
C ALA A 677 -12.93 22.03 10.99
N ASN A 678 -12.08 21.28 10.28
CA ASN A 678 -11.87 21.45 8.85
C ASN A 678 -13.12 21.15 8.03
N ALA A 679 -13.82 20.06 8.34
CA ALA A 679 -15.05 19.73 7.64
C ALA A 679 -16.15 20.78 7.84
N LEU A 680 -16.35 21.24 9.07
CA LEU A 680 -17.29 22.32 9.39
C LEU A 680 -16.93 23.60 8.61
N GLN A 681 -15.66 24.00 8.61
CA GLN A 681 -15.19 25.17 7.85
C GLN A 681 -15.45 25.03 6.34
N VAL A 682 -15.05 23.91 5.74
CA VAL A 682 -15.11 23.67 4.29
C VAL A 682 -16.55 23.62 3.79
N HIS A 683 -17.44 22.99 4.55
CA HIS A 683 -18.87 22.94 4.22
C HIS A 683 -19.65 24.18 4.67
N LYS A 684 -18.95 25.20 5.21
CA LYS A 684 -19.53 26.45 5.74
C LYS A 684 -20.63 26.19 6.77
N LYS A 685 -20.45 25.16 7.59
CA LYS A 685 -21.34 24.77 8.68
C LYS A 685 -20.75 25.22 10.02
N ASN A 686 -21.56 25.85 10.86
CA ASN A 686 -21.25 26.24 12.23
C ASN A 686 -19.81 26.74 12.48
N ARG A 687 -19.53 27.98 12.03
CA ARG A 687 -18.18 28.60 12.10
C ARG A 687 -17.62 28.71 13.51
N GLU A 688 -18.45 29.06 14.50
CA GLU A 688 -18.02 29.18 15.90
C GLU A 688 -17.50 27.85 16.44
N GLN A 689 -18.23 26.77 16.15
CA GLN A 689 -17.83 25.41 16.53
C GLN A 689 -16.54 24.97 15.83
N SER A 690 -16.33 25.35 14.57
CA SER A 690 -15.06 25.11 13.87
C SER A 690 -13.88 25.80 14.57
N ILE A 691 -14.02 27.07 14.96
CA ILE A 691 -12.98 27.82 15.69
C ILE A 691 -12.68 27.17 17.04
N GLU A 692 -13.73 26.77 17.78
CA GLU A 692 -13.59 26.09 19.07
C GLU A 692 -12.79 24.79 18.91
N TYR A 693 -13.10 23.98 17.90
CA TYR A 693 -12.42 22.71 17.66
C TYR A 693 -10.97 22.89 17.20
N TYR A 694 -10.66 23.89 16.38
CA TYR A 694 -9.27 24.23 16.08
C TYR A 694 -8.49 24.62 17.33
N ARG A 695 -9.07 25.42 18.22
CA ARG A 695 -8.43 25.80 19.49
C ARG A 695 -8.23 24.60 20.41
N LYS A 696 -9.18 23.67 20.50
CA LYS A 696 -9.00 22.41 21.25
C LYS A 696 -7.87 21.55 20.68
N SER A 697 -7.82 21.40 19.36
CA SER A 697 -6.74 20.67 18.68
C SER A 697 -5.36 21.26 18.99
N ILE A 698 -5.24 22.60 18.95
CA ILE A 698 -4.02 23.32 19.31
C ILE A 698 -3.67 23.11 20.78
N SER A 699 -4.60 23.38 21.70
CA SER A 699 -4.35 23.33 23.14
C SER A 699 -3.84 21.96 23.58
N ILE A 700 -4.51 20.89 23.16
CA ILE A 700 -4.13 19.51 23.50
C ILE A 700 -2.79 19.16 22.85
N GLY A 701 -2.58 19.57 21.59
CA GLY A 701 -1.34 19.33 20.87
C GLY A 701 -0.13 19.99 21.52
N GLU A 702 -0.25 21.24 21.95
CA GLU A 702 0.83 21.95 22.64
C GLU A 702 1.13 21.33 24.02
N GLU A 703 0.11 20.90 24.76
CA GLU A 703 0.26 20.26 26.07
C GLU A 703 1.10 18.97 26.00
N ILE A 704 0.83 18.12 25.01
CA ILE A 704 1.54 16.84 24.83
C ILE A 704 2.79 16.95 23.94
N GLY A 705 3.08 18.14 23.41
CA GLY A 705 4.17 18.36 22.45
C GLY A 705 3.98 17.64 21.11
N CYS A 706 2.74 17.54 20.64
CA CYS A 706 2.31 17.10 19.30
C CYS A 706 1.92 18.30 18.44
N TYR A 707 2.76 18.65 17.47
CA TYR A 707 2.55 19.79 16.59
C TYR A 707 2.01 19.41 15.22
N ALA A 708 1.65 18.14 15.00
CA ALA A 708 1.17 17.64 13.71
C ALA A 708 -0.05 18.42 13.21
N TYR A 709 -1.19 18.24 13.89
CA TYR A 709 -2.46 18.89 13.52
C TYR A 709 -2.56 20.32 14.07
N ALA A 710 -1.87 20.63 15.17
CA ALA A 710 -1.83 21.99 15.72
C ALA A 710 -1.23 23.00 14.71
N THR A 711 -0.18 22.61 13.96
CA THR A 711 0.41 23.45 12.91
C THR A 711 -0.63 23.80 11.84
N LEU A 712 -1.37 22.81 11.33
CA LEU A 712 -2.41 23.04 10.33
C LEU A 712 -3.56 23.89 10.89
N ALA A 713 -3.99 23.63 12.13
CA ALA A 713 -5.03 24.40 12.80
C ALA A 713 -4.68 25.89 12.93
N TYR A 714 -3.41 26.24 13.18
CA TYR A 714 -2.98 27.64 13.19
C TYR A 714 -3.15 28.31 11.82
N GLY A 715 -2.76 27.65 10.73
CA GLY A 715 -2.97 28.18 9.39
C GLY A 715 -4.46 28.34 9.05
N LYS A 716 -5.31 27.43 9.56
CA LYS A 716 -6.77 27.48 9.36
C LYS A 716 -7.43 28.63 10.13
N LEU A 717 -7.03 28.83 11.39
CA LEU A 717 -7.47 29.99 12.17
C LEU A 717 -7.01 31.30 11.52
N ALA A 718 -5.78 31.36 11.00
CA ALA A 718 -5.33 32.54 10.26
C ALA A 718 -6.23 32.86 9.06
N ALA A 719 -6.64 31.85 8.29
CA ALA A 719 -7.57 32.02 7.17
C ALA A 719 -8.95 32.54 7.63
N ILE A 720 -9.48 32.00 8.74
CA ILE A 720 -10.74 32.46 9.34
C ILE A 720 -10.65 33.94 9.74
N TYR A 721 -9.61 34.33 10.48
CA TYR A 721 -9.45 35.72 10.93
C TYR A 721 -9.21 36.71 9.78
N LEU A 722 -8.56 36.26 8.70
CA LEU A 722 -8.45 37.03 7.46
C LEU A 722 -9.81 37.33 6.83
N GLU A 723 -10.72 36.35 6.81
CA GLU A 723 -12.09 36.54 6.31
C GLU A 723 -12.91 37.48 7.20
N GLU A 724 -12.62 37.52 8.50
CA GLU A 724 -13.27 38.42 9.47
C GLU A 724 -12.72 39.85 9.45
N GLY A 725 -11.58 40.07 8.79
CA GLY A 725 -10.88 41.37 8.78
C GLY A 725 -10.11 41.66 10.08
N ASP A 726 -9.90 40.68 10.95
CA ASP A 726 -9.03 40.80 12.13
C ASP A 726 -7.57 40.56 11.71
N GLU A 727 -6.95 41.60 11.17
CA GLU A 727 -5.57 41.53 10.67
C GLU A 727 -4.55 41.18 11.76
N GLU A 728 -4.78 41.58 13.01
CA GLU A 728 -3.84 41.35 14.12
C GLU A 728 -3.79 39.86 14.48
N GLN A 729 -4.95 39.25 14.73
CA GLN A 729 -5.04 37.81 15.00
C GLN A 729 -4.56 36.99 13.80
N ALA A 730 -5.00 37.35 12.59
CA ALA A 730 -4.56 36.70 11.35
C ALA A 730 -3.03 36.71 11.22
N ARG A 731 -2.39 37.85 11.48
CA ARG A 731 -0.92 37.98 11.41
C ARG A 731 -0.21 37.12 12.44
N SER A 732 -0.71 37.10 13.68
CA SER A 732 -0.17 36.28 14.77
C SER A 732 -0.22 34.78 14.44
N TYR A 733 -1.39 34.30 14.02
CA TYR A 733 -1.58 32.90 13.64
C TYR A 733 -0.79 32.51 12.39
N THR A 734 -0.69 33.40 11.40
CA THR A 734 0.15 33.19 10.21
C THR A 734 1.62 33.03 10.57
N TYR A 735 2.15 33.88 11.46
CA TYR A 735 3.53 33.74 11.92
C TYR A 735 3.75 32.41 12.66
N ARG A 736 2.83 32.02 13.56
CA ARG A 736 2.94 30.76 14.30
C ARG A 736 2.89 29.56 13.37
N PHE A 737 1.96 29.56 12.40
CA PHE A 737 1.84 28.55 11.36
C PHE A 737 3.15 28.38 10.58
N LEU A 738 3.68 29.45 9.99
CA LEU A 738 4.90 29.41 9.18
C LEU A 738 6.13 28.98 9.99
N ARG A 739 6.22 29.42 11.25
CA ARG A 739 7.32 29.05 12.14
C ARG A 739 7.34 27.55 12.42
N LEU A 740 6.19 26.99 12.81
CA LEU A 740 6.07 25.55 13.08
C LEU A 740 6.21 24.72 11.79
N SER A 741 5.63 25.19 10.69
CA SER A 741 5.74 24.59 9.37
C SER A 741 7.20 24.43 8.93
N ARG A 742 8.03 25.47 9.15
CA ARG A 742 9.47 25.43 8.87
C ARG A 742 10.24 24.54 9.84
N GLN A 743 9.89 24.60 11.12
CA GLN A 743 10.59 23.86 12.17
C GLN A 743 10.41 22.34 12.00
N TYR A 744 9.20 21.92 11.63
CA TYR A 744 8.78 20.53 11.61
C TYR A 744 8.53 19.94 10.21
N ASP A 745 8.85 20.73 9.17
CA ASP A 745 8.77 20.36 7.76
C ASP A 745 7.36 19.96 7.29
N HIS A 746 6.38 20.79 7.63
CA HIS A 746 5.03 20.67 7.07
C HIS A 746 4.99 21.41 5.73
N ARG A 747 4.81 20.69 4.62
CA ARG A 747 4.79 21.31 3.29
C ARG A 747 3.60 20.88 2.45
N TYR A 748 3.27 19.59 2.46
CA TYR A 748 2.28 18.99 1.57
C TYR A 748 0.96 19.75 1.50
N TYR A 749 0.41 20.09 2.66
CA TYR A 749 -0.90 20.73 2.78
C TYR A 749 -0.95 22.14 2.18
N ILE A 750 0.19 22.77 1.92
CA ILE A 750 0.26 24.05 1.22
C ILE A 750 -0.30 23.96 -0.20
N ARG A 751 -0.35 22.77 -0.82
CA ARG A 751 -0.96 22.57 -2.15
C ARG A 751 -2.49 22.75 -2.15
N PHE A 752 -3.14 22.72 -0.99
CA PHE A 752 -4.58 22.93 -0.84
C PHE A 752 -4.90 24.44 -0.94
N LYS A 753 -4.82 24.99 -2.16
CA LYS A 753 -4.93 26.43 -2.43
C LYS A 753 -6.16 27.10 -1.80
N PRO A 754 -7.38 26.51 -1.84
CA PRO A 754 -8.56 27.11 -1.21
C PRO A 754 -8.41 27.33 0.30
N LEU A 755 -7.46 26.63 0.94
CA LEU A 755 -7.30 26.62 2.38
C LEU A 755 -6.18 27.53 2.87
N PHE A 756 -5.13 27.75 2.06
CA PHE A 756 -3.92 28.45 2.50
C PHE A 756 -3.49 29.64 1.61
N ALA A 757 -4.14 29.88 0.46
CA ALA A 757 -3.78 30.97 -0.44
C ALA A 757 -3.81 32.34 0.24
N ALA A 758 -4.89 32.66 0.97
CA ALA A 758 -5.06 33.93 1.65
C ALA A 758 -3.97 34.16 2.71
N VAL A 759 -3.66 33.11 3.49
CA VAL A 759 -2.64 33.13 4.54
C VAL A 759 -1.25 33.39 3.96
N LEU A 760 -0.86 32.68 2.90
CA LEU A 760 0.45 32.87 2.27
C LEU A 760 0.56 34.22 1.54
N LYS A 761 -0.53 34.71 0.94
CA LYS A 761 -0.58 36.05 0.35
C LYS A 761 -0.38 37.11 1.42
N GLN A 762 -1.11 37.04 2.53
CA GLN A 762 -0.94 37.96 3.66
C GLN A 762 0.51 37.90 4.18
N ALA A 763 1.07 36.70 4.34
CA ALA A 763 2.46 36.54 4.79
C ALA A 763 3.46 37.24 3.86
N ALA A 764 3.27 37.11 2.54
CA ALA A 764 4.13 37.76 1.56
C ALA A 764 3.99 39.29 1.60
N GLU A 765 2.77 39.81 1.69
CA GLU A 765 2.49 41.25 1.75
C GLU A 765 2.98 41.88 3.06
N ALA A 766 2.85 41.17 4.19
CA ALA A 766 3.27 41.63 5.51
C ALA A 766 4.74 41.34 5.85
N GLY A 767 5.51 40.75 4.91
CA GLY A 767 6.93 40.43 5.09
C GLY A 767 7.21 39.38 6.18
N ILE A 768 6.27 38.46 6.41
CA ILE A 768 6.39 37.42 7.45
C ILE A 768 7.21 36.26 6.89
N MET A 769 8.35 35.96 7.53
CA MET A 769 9.25 34.85 7.15
C MET A 769 9.54 34.79 5.64
N THR A 770 9.86 35.94 5.04
CA THR A 770 9.88 36.21 3.59
C THR A 770 10.45 35.08 2.73
N ASP A 771 11.64 34.57 3.06
CA ASP A 771 12.28 33.52 2.25
C ASP A 771 11.53 32.19 2.30
N TYR A 772 11.02 31.81 3.47
CA TYR A 772 10.27 30.58 3.64
C TYR A 772 8.86 30.70 3.03
N THR A 773 8.21 31.86 3.17
CA THR A 773 6.94 32.14 2.50
C THR A 773 7.09 32.03 0.98
N ARG A 774 8.19 32.55 0.41
CA ARG A 774 8.50 32.41 -1.02
C ARG A 774 8.72 30.95 -1.42
N GLU A 775 9.43 30.17 -0.61
CA GLU A 775 9.64 28.74 -0.81
C GLU A 775 8.31 27.98 -0.86
N LEU A 776 7.40 28.24 0.11
CA LEU A 776 6.08 27.60 0.17
C LEU A 776 5.17 28.00 -0.99
N LEU A 777 5.16 29.28 -1.40
CA LEU A 777 4.43 29.74 -2.57
C LEU A 777 4.89 29.02 -3.84
N ASN A 778 6.20 28.86 -4.02
CA ASN A 778 6.75 28.13 -5.15
C ASN A 778 6.39 26.64 -5.10
N TYR A 779 6.55 25.98 -3.95
CA TYR A 779 6.22 24.56 -3.75
C TYR A 779 4.73 24.28 -4.03
N GLY A 780 3.82 25.12 -3.52
CA GLY A 780 2.38 24.96 -3.72
C GLY A 780 1.87 25.36 -5.11
N GLY A 781 2.78 25.77 -6.01
CA GLY A 781 2.42 26.25 -7.34
C GLY A 781 1.50 27.48 -7.29
N TYR A 782 1.71 28.36 -6.33
CA TYR A 782 1.01 29.64 -6.24
C TYR A 782 1.61 30.61 -7.24
N THR A 783 0.78 31.13 -8.13
CA THR A 783 1.22 32.18 -9.03
C THR A 783 1.39 33.47 -8.23
N SER A 784 2.64 33.87 -8.02
CA SER A 784 2.97 35.14 -7.38
C SER A 784 2.90 36.25 -8.42
N VAL A 785 2.39 37.43 -8.03
CA VAL A 785 2.56 38.62 -8.85
C VAL A 785 4.05 38.93 -8.92
N ARG A 786 4.58 39.03 -10.13
CA ARG A 786 6.00 39.32 -10.39
C ARG A 786 6.18 40.64 -11.11
N VAL A 787 5.21 41.05 -11.91
CA VAL A 787 5.26 42.26 -12.74
C VAL A 787 4.16 43.22 -12.32
N TYR A 788 4.54 44.47 -12.09
CA TYR A 788 3.62 45.59 -12.00
C TYR A 788 3.59 46.34 -13.34
N ILE A 789 2.40 46.66 -13.84
CA ILE A 789 2.18 47.50 -15.02
C ILE A 789 1.50 48.79 -14.58
N ASN A 790 2.15 49.91 -14.84
CA ASN A 790 1.59 51.24 -14.68
C ASN A 790 0.93 51.67 -15.99
N THR A 791 -0.34 52.05 -15.93
CA THR A 791 -1.13 52.51 -17.09
C THR A 791 -1.69 53.91 -16.88
N LEU A 792 -1.79 54.39 -15.64
CA LEU A 792 -2.28 55.72 -15.31
C LEU A 792 -1.07 56.67 -15.20
N GLY A 793 -0.95 57.58 -16.17
CA GLY A 793 0.25 58.38 -16.42
C GLY A 793 1.20 57.71 -17.43
N THR A 794 2.50 57.69 -17.12
CA THR A 794 3.53 57.09 -17.98
C THR A 794 3.40 55.56 -17.99
N PHE A 795 3.34 54.94 -19.17
CA PHE A 795 3.21 53.50 -19.29
C PHE A 795 4.53 52.77 -19.07
N TYR A 796 4.63 51.91 -18.05
CA TYR A 796 5.84 51.10 -17.85
C TYR A 796 5.52 49.79 -17.14
N ILE A 797 6.49 48.87 -17.17
CA ILE A 797 6.48 47.68 -16.35
C ILE A 797 7.63 47.73 -15.34
N ALA A 798 7.47 47.13 -14.18
CA ALA A 798 8.50 47.01 -13.14
C ALA A 798 8.34 45.68 -12.38
N PRO A 799 9.37 45.19 -11.67
CA PRO A 799 9.17 44.12 -10.69
C PRO A 799 8.15 44.55 -9.64
N ASP A 800 7.18 43.69 -9.26
CA ASP A 800 6.09 44.10 -8.35
C ASP A 800 6.58 44.51 -6.96
N HIS A 801 7.69 43.92 -6.50
CA HIS A 801 8.32 44.27 -5.22
C HIS A 801 9.12 45.59 -5.28
N GLU A 802 9.39 46.13 -6.48
CA GLU A 802 10.19 47.33 -6.69
C GLU A 802 9.56 48.24 -7.77
N ARG A 803 8.28 48.60 -7.58
CA ARG A 803 7.44 49.31 -8.58
C ARG A 803 8.02 50.62 -9.11
N LYS A 804 8.97 51.23 -8.40
CA LYS A 804 9.62 52.51 -8.77
C LYS A 804 10.84 52.33 -9.69
N SER A 805 11.17 51.11 -10.08
CA SER A 805 12.33 50.77 -10.92
C SER A 805 11.86 50.20 -12.27
N PRO A 806 11.53 51.04 -13.27
CA PRO A 806 10.96 50.58 -14.55
C PRO A 806 11.93 49.74 -15.37
N ILE A 807 11.41 48.68 -15.98
CA ILE A 807 12.12 47.87 -16.97
C ILE A 807 11.90 48.46 -18.36
N LYS A 808 12.99 48.63 -19.10
CA LYS A 808 12.97 49.26 -20.41
C LYS A 808 12.46 48.31 -21.50
N ILE A 809 11.27 48.59 -22.03
CA ILE A 809 10.80 48.03 -23.31
C ILE A 809 11.29 48.95 -24.44
N ARG A 810 12.13 48.41 -25.34
CA ARG A 810 12.95 49.21 -26.27
C ARG A 810 12.17 50.02 -27.30
N THR A 811 11.01 49.53 -27.74
CA THR A 811 10.28 50.15 -28.86
C THR A 811 8.88 50.58 -28.46
N GLN A 812 8.44 51.71 -28.99
CA GLN A 812 7.12 52.26 -28.73
C GLN A 812 6.01 51.29 -29.15
N LYS A 813 6.17 50.59 -30.29
CA LYS A 813 5.20 49.57 -30.75
C LYS A 813 5.14 48.33 -29.86
N ALA A 814 6.21 47.95 -29.16
CA ALA A 814 6.14 46.85 -28.18
C ALA A 814 5.38 47.28 -26.92
N ARG A 815 5.57 48.53 -26.48
CA ARG A 815 4.80 49.12 -25.37
C ARG A 815 3.31 49.20 -25.74
N GLU A 816 3.01 49.69 -26.94
CA GLU A 816 1.64 49.79 -27.46
C GLU A 816 0.98 48.41 -27.61
N LEU A 817 1.68 47.41 -28.15
CA LEU A 817 1.16 46.03 -28.23
C LEU A 817 0.83 45.46 -26.84
N LEU A 818 1.71 45.66 -25.85
CA LEU A 818 1.45 45.21 -24.49
C LEU A 818 0.20 45.91 -23.89
N ALA A 819 0.11 47.23 -24.04
CA ALA A 819 -1.05 47.99 -23.58
C ALA A 819 -2.35 47.58 -24.29
N TYR A 820 -2.29 47.30 -25.59
CA TYR A 820 -3.43 46.86 -26.39
C TYR A 820 -3.95 45.49 -25.93
N LEU A 821 -3.05 44.53 -25.65
CA LEU A 821 -3.41 43.22 -25.10
C LEU A 821 -3.92 43.31 -23.65
N LEU A 822 -3.47 44.31 -22.88
CA LEU A 822 -3.94 44.56 -21.52
C LEU A 822 -5.37 45.11 -21.49
N GLU A 823 -5.77 45.86 -22.52
CA GLU A 823 -7.14 46.32 -22.71
C GLU A 823 -8.06 45.17 -23.20
N HIS A 824 -7.55 44.30 -24.07
CA HIS A 824 -8.28 43.15 -24.63
C HIS A 824 -7.99 41.83 -23.89
N ARG A 825 -8.30 41.80 -22.58
CA ARG A 825 -7.95 40.65 -21.71
C ARG A 825 -8.59 39.32 -22.09
N GLU A 826 -9.79 39.37 -22.68
CA GLU A 826 -10.51 38.19 -23.19
C GLU A 826 -9.81 37.57 -24.42
N GLY A 827 -8.82 38.26 -24.98
CA GLY A 827 -8.06 37.84 -26.15
C GLY A 827 -8.54 38.50 -27.44
N VAL A 828 -7.62 38.62 -28.38
CA VAL A 828 -7.84 39.30 -29.65
C VAL A 828 -7.20 38.55 -30.81
N ALA A 829 -7.92 38.46 -31.93
CA ALA A 829 -7.46 37.79 -33.13
C ALA A 829 -6.28 38.53 -33.76
N LYS A 830 -5.37 37.77 -34.38
CA LYS A 830 -4.15 38.29 -35.01
C LYS A 830 -4.44 39.40 -36.02
N GLU A 831 -5.48 39.23 -36.83
CA GLU A 831 -5.88 40.14 -37.90
C GLU A 831 -6.31 41.50 -37.33
N ARG A 832 -7.03 41.48 -36.20
CA ARG A 832 -7.46 42.71 -35.52
C ARG A 832 -6.29 43.45 -34.89
N ILE A 833 -5.36 42.74 -34.27
CA ILE A 833 -4.11 43.36 -33.76
C ILE A 833 -3.37 44.05 -34.91
N PHE A 834 -3.29 43.40 -36.06
CA PHE A 834 -2.54 43.90 -37.21
C PHE A 834 -3.17 45.17 -37.78
N ASN A 835 -4.49 45.16 -37.94
CA ASN A 835 -5.22 46.35 -38.37
C ASN A 835 -5.09 47.47 -37.33
N ASP A 836 -5.33 47.21 -36.05
CA ASP A 836 -5.40 48.31 -35.06
C ASP A 836 -4.02 48.92 -34.74
N LEU A 837 -2.93 48.14 -34.80
CA LEU A 837 -1.58 48.61 -34.42
C LEU A 837 -0.67 48.93 -35.62
N TRP A 838 -0.94 48.40 -36.81
CA TRP A 838 -0.07 48.50 -37.99
C TRP A 838 -0.85 48.76 -39.29
N TRP A 839 -2.02 49.40 -39.25
CA TRP A 839 -2.84 49.70 -40.43
C TRP A 839 -2.10 50.44 -41.55
N ASP A 840 -1.09 51.24 -41.21
CA ASP A 840 -0.31 52.08 -42.12
C ASP A 840 1.09 51.51 -42.46
N SER A 841 1.38 50.27 -42.05
CA SER A 841 2.73 49.71 -42.20
C SER A 841 2.96 49.07 -43.57
N GLU A 842 3.96 49.55 -44.31
CA GLU A 842 4.41 48.96 -45.58
C GLU A 842 5.32 47.72 -45.39
N ALA A 843 5.67 47.37 -44.15
CA ALA A 843 6.57 46.27 -43.81
C ALA A 843 5.82 44.96 -43.52
N ASN A 844 6.57 43.84 -43.41
CA ASN A 844 5.97 42.55 -43.02
C ASN A 844 5.50 42.58 -41.54
N VAL A 845 4.21 42.87 -41.34
CA VAL A 845 3.56 42.98 -40.02
C VAL A 845 3.72 41.71 -39.18
N THR A 846 3.71 40.52 -39.80
CA THR A 846 3.90 39.26 -39.05
C THR A 846 5.28 39.20 -38.40
N SER A 847 6.34 39.57 -39.13
CA SER A 847 7.71 39.61 -38.58
C SER A 847 7.86 40.67 -37.48
N LEU A 848 7.25 41.85 -37.68
CA LEU A 848 7.25 42.92 -36.68
C LEU A 848 6.56 42.47 -35.39
N PHE A 849 5.36 41.88 -35.49
CA PHE A 849 4.63 41.36 -34.34
C PHE A 849 5.45 40.34 -33.54
N HIS A 850 6.06 39.36 -34.19
CA HIS A 850 6.88 38.36 -33.49
C HIS A 850 8.11 38.98 -32.80
N THR A 851 8.73 39.99 -33.43
CA THR A 851 9.85 40.73 -32.83
C THR A 851 9.41 41.52 -31.60
N ARG A 852 8.27 42.24 -31.67
CA ARG A 852 7.72 42.99 -30.54
C ARG A 852 7.28 42.07 -29.40
N ARG A 853 6.64 40.95 -29.70
CA ARG A 853 6.32 39.89 -28.73
C ARG A 853 7.58 39.38 -28.03
N GLY A 854 8.67 39.15 -28.76
CA GLY A 854 9.96 38.73 -28.19
C GLY A 854 10.63 39.81 -27.31
N GLU A 855 10.40 41.10 -27.58
CA GLU A 855 10.83 42.19 -26.70
C GLU A 855 10.04 42.22 -25.39
N ILE A 856 8.71 42.06 -25.46
CA ILE A 856 7.84 41.98 -24.28
C ILE A 856 8.23 40.79 -23.40
N LYS A 857 8.41 39.60 -24.00
CA LYS A 857 8.84 38.39 -23.29
C LYS A 857 10.13 38.62 -22.50
N ARG A 858 11.17 39.20 -23.13
CA ARG A 858 12.45 39.47 -22.45
C ARG A 858 12.32 40.47 -21.31
N ALA A 859 11.44 41.46 -21.44
CA ALA A 859 11.19 42.43 -20.39
C ALA A 859 10.53 41.77 -19.16
N PHE A 860 9.58 40.85 -19.38
CA PHE A 860 8.97 40.06 -18.30
C PHE A 860 9.94 39.08 -17.65
N GLU A 861 10.78 38.40 -18.45
CA GLU A 861 11.84 37.53 -17.92
C GLU A 861 12.82 38.31 -17.02
N SER A 862 13.13 39.57 -17.35
CA SER A 862 13.97 40.42 -16.50
C SER A 862 13.29 40.87 -15.19
N ALA A 863 11.96 40.80 -15.12
CA ALA A 863 11.19 40.98 -13.90
C ALA A 863 11.02 39.66 -13.10
N GLY A 864 11.59 38.56 -13.60
CA GLY A 864 11.43 37.23 -13.03
C GLY A 864 10.14 36.52 -13.42
N ALA A 865 9.38 37.01 -14.40
CA ALA A 865 8.13 36.42 -14.88
C ALA A 865 8.30 35.55 -16.13
N GLY A 866 7.33 34.67 -16.38
CA GLY A 866 7.25 33.85 -17.58
C GLY A 866 6.87 34.64 -18.85
N ASN A 867 6.65 33.93 -19.96
CA ASN A 867 6.16 34.57 -21.19
C ASN A 867 4.71 35.06 -20.99
N PRO A 868 4.45 36.38 -21.07
CA PRO A 868 3.13 36.92 -20.72
C PRO A 868 2.11 36.79 -21.84
N ILE A 869 2.52 36.51 -23.09
CA ILE A 869 1.59 36.47 -24.24
C ILE A 869 1.32 35.01 -24.62
N LEU A 870 0.08 34.59 -24.36
CA LEU A 870 -0.47 33.29 -24.73
C LEU A 870 -1.15 33.35 -26.10
N TYR A 871 -1.21 32.19 -26.76
CA TYR A 871 -1.96 32.00 -28.00
C TYR A 871 -2.79 30.74 -27.88
N GLU A 872 -4.10 30.91 -27.73
CA GLU A 872 -5.05 29.83 -27.47
C GLU A 872 -6.30 30.05 -28.33
N ARG A 873 -6.77 28.99 -29.00
CA ARG A 873 -8.00 29.01 -29.82
C ARG A 873 -8.04 30.16 -30.86
N GLY A 874 -6.89 30.53 -31.42
CA GLY A 874 -6.80 31.59 -32.44
C GLY A 874 -6.70 33.03 -31.89
N LEU A 875 -6.68 33.21 -30.57
CA LEU A 875 -6.63 34.52 -29.92
C LEU A 875 -5.30 34.70 -29.18
N TYR A 876 -4.77 35.93 -29.23
CA TYR A 876 -3.67 36.36 -28.37
C TYR A 876 -4.23 37.07 -27.14
N ARG A 877 -3.76 36.68 -25.95
CA ARG A 877 -4.12 37.31 -24.67
C ARG A 877 -2.92 37.41 -23.74
N LEU A 878 -3.02 38.28 -22.73
CA LEU A 878 -2.05 38.30 -21.64
C LEU A 878 -2.41 37.27 -20.58
N GLU A 879 -1.40 36.55 -20.08
CA GLU A 879 -1.51 35.77 -18.86
C GLU A 879 -1.38 36.70 -17.66
N MET A 880 -2.51 36.98 -17.02
CA MET A 880 -2.57 37.96 -15.93
C MET A 880 -2.11 37.40 -14.58
N ALA A 881 -1.89 36.09 -14.46
CA ALA A 881 -1.61 35.46 -13.16
C ALA A 881 -0.33 35.98 -12.47
N GLU A 882 0.67 36.46 -13.21
CA GLU A 882 1.89 37.08 -12.66
C GLU A 882 1.89 38.63 -12.73
N ILE A 883 0.77 39.23 -13.15
CA ILE A 883 0.67 40.65 -13.50
C ILE A 883 -0.28 41.39 -12.55
N ARG A 884 0.20 42.49 -11.97
CA ARG A 884 -0.63 43.48 -11.29
C ARG A 884 -0.67 44.76 -12.12
N CYS A 885 -1.85 45.35 -12.24
CA CYS A 885 -2.06 46.58 -12.99
C CYS A 885 -2.78 47.62 -12.11
N ASP A 886 -2.35 48.87 -12.16
CA ASP A 886 -2.99 49.99 -11.48
C ASP A 886 -4.44 50.22 -11.94
N LEU A 887 -4.75 49.96 -13.22
CA LEU A 887 -6.09 50.07 -13.76
C LEU A 887 -7.09 49.15 -13.06
N ASP A 888 -6.66 47.99 -12.56
CA ASP A 888 -7.55 47.06 -11.86
C ASP A 888 -8.01 47.62 -10.52
N ALA A 889 -7.10 48.28 -9.78
CA ALA A 889 -7.44 48.95 -8.54
C ALA A 889 -8.41 50.11 -8.78
N LEU A 890 -8.18 50.89 -9.85
CA LEU A 890 -9.11 51.95 -10.25
C LEU A 890 -10.48 51.40 -10.67
N ARG A 891 -10.53 50.30 -11.44
CA ARG A 891 -11.79 49.66 -11.85
C ARG A 891 -12.58 49.14 -10.65
N GLN A 892 -11.91 48.58 -9.65
CA GLN A 892 -12.57 48.16 -8.42
C GLN A 892 -13.13 49.36 -7.65
N ALA A 893 -12.34 50.42 -7.46
CA ALA A 893 -12.80 51.64 -6.81
C ALA A 893 -13.97 52.29 -7.57
N ALA A 894 -13.95 52.23 -8.91
CA ALA A 894 -15.02 52.71 -9.77
C ALA A 894 -16.32 51.93 -9.56
N ALA A 895 -16.25 50.60 -9.43
CA ALA A 895 -17.40 49.76 -9.17
C ALA A 895 -18.02 50.06 -7.80
N ASP A 896 -17.18 50.19 -6.76
CA ASP A 896 -17.62 50.57 -5.41
C ASP A 896 -18.28 51.96 -5.39
N PHE A 897 -17.70 52.92 -6.12
CA PHE A 897 -18.25 54.28 -6.27
C PHE A 897 -19.56 54.31 -7.06
N ALA A 898 -19.66 53.56 -8.16
CA ALA A 898 -20.89 53.46 -8.94
C ALA A 898 -22.03 52.81 -8.14
N TRP A 899 -21.71 51.84 -7.29
CA TRP A 899 -22.67 51.22 -6.38
C TRP A 899 -23.09 52.16 -5.26
N GLN A 900 -22.13 52.88 -4.66
CA GLN A 900 -22.39 53.84 -3.59
C GLN A 900 -21.51 55.09 -3.73
N PRO A 901 -22.04 56.19 -4.31
CA PRO A 901 -21.28 57.40 -4.58
C PRO A 901 -21.20 58.28 -3.33
N ASN A 902 -20.44 57.82 -2.34
CA ASN A 902 -20.16 58.55 -1.10
C ASN A 902 -18.73 59.10 -1.09
N PHE A 903 -18.45 59.95 -0.09
CA PHE A 903 -17.14 60.57 0.08
C PHE A 903 -15.98 59.56 0.08
N THR A 904 -16.11 58.46 0.85
CA THR A 904 -15.07 57.44 0.99
C THR A 904 -14.75 56.74 -0.32
N ASN A 905 -15.77 56.33 -1.09
CA ASN A 905 -15.55 55.65 -2.37
C ASN A 905 -15.06 56.62 -3.45
N ALA A 906 -15.55 57.86 -3.43
CA ALA A 906 -15.05 58.92 -4.30
C ALA A 906 -13.56 59.20 -4.05
N GLN A 907 -13.14 59.19 -2.77
CA GLN A 907 -11.74 59.34 -2.37
C GLN A 907 -10.86 58.27 -3.00
N LYS A 908 -11.27 56.99 -2.91
CA LYS A 908 -10.54 55.87 -3.50
C LYS A 908 -10.36 56.03 -5.02
N VAL A 909 -11.39 56.45 -5.74
CA VAL A 909 -11.30 56.69 -7.19
C VAL A 909 -10.27 57.76 -7.51
N VAL A 910 -10.31 58.90 -6.80
CA VAL A 910 -9.37 60.02 -7.00
C VAL A 910 -7.93 59.68 -6.60
N GLU A 911 -7.75 58.85 -5.57
CA GLU A 911 -6.43 58.37 -5.13
C GLU A 911 -5.82 57.39 -6.14
N HIS A 912 -6.63 56.48 -6.69
CA HIS A 912 -6.17 55.49 -7.68
C HIS A 912 -5.97 56.09 -9.08
N TYR A 913 -6.66 57.17 -9.44
CA TYR A 913 -6.45 57.88 -10.71
C TYR A 913 -5.21 58.79 -10.67
N THR A 914 -4.03 58.21 -10.85
CA THR A 914 -2.73 58.91 -10.70
C THR A 914 -2.33 59.76 -11.90
N GLY A 915 -2.95 59.55 -13.07
CA GLY A 915 -2.70 60.32 -14.28
C GLY A 915 -3.52 59.82 -15.47
N ARG A 916 -3.47 60.56 -16.58
CA ARG A 916 -4.19 60.21 -17.82
C ARG A 916 -3.79 58.82 -18.30
N TYR A 917 -4.77 58.00 -18.68
CA TYR A 917 -4.52 56.62 -19.13
C TYR A 917 -3.62 56.59 -20.37
N LEU A 918 -2.51 55.86 -20.28
CA LEU A 918 -1.46 55.72 -21.30
C LEU A 918 -0.97 57.07 -21.83
N ASN A 919 -0.67 58.02 -20.94
CA ASN A 919 -0.43 59.43 -21.30
C ASN A 919 0.72 59.64 -22.31
N ASP A 920 1.73 58.76 -22.27
CA ASP A 920 2.93 58.86 -23.12
C ASP A 920 2.95 57.86 -24.29
N LEU A 921 1.80 57.24 -24.60
CA LEU A 921 1.60 56.43 -25.80
C LEU A 921 0.64 57.12 -26.78
N GLU A 922 1.04 57.20 -28.04
CA GLU A 922 0.19 57.68 -29.14
C GLU A 922 -0.76 56.55 -29.61
N ALA A 923 -1.63 56.10 -28.71
CA ALA A 923 -2.55 54.98 -28.92
C ALA A 923 -3.97 55.50 -29.23
N LEU A 924 -4.30 55.71 -30.51
CA LEU A 924 -5.61 56.21 -30.95
C LEU A 924 -6.78 55.32 -30.49
N TRP A 925 -6.56 54.00 -30.47
CA TRP A 925 -7.54 53.02 -30.00
C TRP A 925 -7.91 53.18 -28.51
N ALA A 926 -7.07 53.86 -27.72
CA ALA A 926 -7.28 54.05 -26.28
C ALA A 926 -8.09 55.31 -25.94
N GLU A 927 -8.42 56.17 -26.91
CA GLU A 927 -9.03 57.48 -26.63
C GLU A 927 -10.42 57.36 -25.98
N GLY A 928 -11.23 56.38 -26.39
CA GLY A 928 -12.52 56.12 -25.75
C GLY A 928 -12.39 55.71 -24.28
N THR A 929 -11.35 54.95 -23.94
CA THR A 929 -11.07 54.56 -22.55
C THR A 929 -10.53 55.74 -21.74
N ARG A 930 -9.67 56.58 -22.33
CA ARG A 930 -9.20 57.83 -21.69
C ARG A 930 -10.36 58.72 -21.25
N LEU A 931 -11.26 59.04 -22.17
CA LEU A 931 -12.42 59.89 -21.89
C LEU A 931 -13.29 59.31 -20.77
N ARG A 932 -13.58 58.00 -20.80
CA ARG A 932 -14.39 57.35 -19.77
C ARG A 932 -13.76 57.42 -18.37
N LEU A 933 -12.45 57.22 -18.27
CA LEU A 933 -11.75 57.27 -16.99
C LEU A 933 -11.60 58.71 -16.48
N GLU A 934 -11.44 59.68 -17.38
CA GLU A 934 -11.47 61.12 -17.06
C GLU A 934 -12.84 61.54 -16.53
N GLU A 935 -13.94 61.13 -17.19
CA GLU A 935 -15.30 61.39 -16.71
C GLU A 935 -15.56 60.76 -15.33
N LEU A 936 -15.11 59.52 -15.11
CA LEU A 936 -15.19 58.86 -13.81
C LEU A 936 -14.44 59.65 -12.73
N PHE A 937 -13.22 60.10 -13.03
CA PHE A 937 -12.43 60.91 -12.11
C PHE A 937 -13.15 62.22 -11.77
N LEU A 938 -13.67 62.93 -12.77
CA LEU A 938 -14.38 64.20 -12.57
C LEU A 938 -15.66 64.00 -11.74
N SER A 939 -16.39 62.91 -11.99
CA SER A 939 -17.58 62.55 -11.21
C SER A 939 -17.26 62.30 -9.74
N ALA A 940 -16.21 61.52 -9.45
CA ALA A 940 -15.75 61.29 -8.08
C ALA A 940 -15.21 62.57 -7.43
N ALA A 941 -14.47 63.39 -8.18
CA ALA A 941 -13.95 64.66 -7.70
C ALA A 941 -15.08 65.62 -7.30
N ALA A 942 -16.20 65.65 -8.02
CA ALA A 942 -17.36 66.47 -7.65
C ALA A 942 -17.94 66.08 -6.28
N VAL A 943 -18.11 64.77 -6.02
CA VAL A 943 -18.59 64.25 -4.74
C VAL A 943 -17.63 64.60 -3.59
N LEU A 944 -16.32 64.48 -3.82
CA LEU A 944 -15.31 64.88 -2.83
C LEU A 944 -15.32 66.39 -2.57
N GLN A 945 -15.46 67.20 -3.60
CA GLN A 945 -15.46 68.64 -3.49
C GLN A 945 -16.65 69.14 -2.66
N GLU A 946 -17.82 68.52 -2.82
CA GLU A 946 -19.01 68.77 -2.00
C GLU A 946 -18.78 68.35 -0.53
N GLY A 947 -18.16 67.19 -0.30
CA GLY A 947 -17.79 66.75 1.05
C GLY A 947 -16.74 67.63 1.74
N TYR A 948 -15.72 68.10 1.00
CA TYR A 948 -14.73 69.05 1.54
C TYR A 948 -15.33 70.43 1.84
N ALA A 949 -16.32 70.86 1.04
CA ALA A 949 -17.05 72.09 1.31
C ALA A 949 -17.87 71.99 2.61
N GLN A 950 -18.45 70.82 2.89
CA GLN A 950 -19.19 70.55 4.13
C GLN A 950 -18.28 70.41 5.36
N SER A 951 -17.08 69.85 5.21
CA SER A 951 -16.13 69.65 6.32
C SER A 951 -15.22 70.87 6.60
N GLY A 952 -15.14 71.82 5.66
CA GLY A 952 -14.29 73.01 5.78
C GLY A 952 -12.81 72.80 5.42
N ASP A 953 -12.43 71.64 4.86
CA ASP A 953 -11.06 71.34 4.44
C ASP A 953 -10.70 72.04 3.11
N LYS A 954 -10.34 73.31 3.24
CA LYS A 954 -9.95 74.18 2.10
C LYS A 954 -8.63 73.75 1.44
N SER A 955 -7.79 72.97 2.11
CA SER A 955 -6.50 72.53 1.56
C SER A 955 -6.71 71.42 0.54
N SER A 956 -7.42 70.36 0.93
CA SER A 956 -7.71 69.23 0.06
C SER A 956 -8.60 69.63 -1.11
N ALA A 957 -9.57 70.53 -0.90
CA ALA A 957 -10.39 71.08 -1.98
C ALA A 957 -9.58 71.85 -3.04
N ARG A 958 -8.56 72.63 -2.63
CA ARG A 958 -7.67 73.35 -3.56
C ARG A 958 -6.81 72.41 -4.38
N GLU A 959 -6.25 71.37 -3.74
CA GLU A 959 -5.42 70.38 -4.42
C GLU A 959 -6.25 69.57 -5.43
N LEU A 960 -7.46 69.15 -5.05
CA LEU A 960 -8.38 68.46 -5.95
C LEU A 960 -8.76 69.34 -7.15
N THR A 961 -9.05 70.62 -6.92
CA THR A 961 -9.34 71.59 -7.99
C THR A 961 -8.15 71.76 -8.94
N ARG A 962 -6.92 71.80 -8.39
CA ARG A 962 -5.70 71.87 -9.20
C ARG A 962 -5.52 70.63 -10.07
N ARG A 963 -5.77 69.44 -9.52
CA ARG A 963 -5.75 68.18 -10.29
C ARG A 963 -6.81 68.16 -11.40
N CYS A 964 -8.03 68.64 -11.13
CA CYS A 964 -9.07 68.77 -12.15
C CYS A 964 -8.65 69.76 -13.26
N ALA A 965 -8.06 70.90 -12.89
CA ALA A 965 -7.58 71.91 -13.85
C ALA A 965 -6.41 71.43 -14.72
N GLN A 966 -5.58 70.51 -14.21
CA GLN A 966 -4.51 69.88 -14.99
C GLN A 966 -5.03 68.86 -16.02
N MET A 967 -6.30 68.45 -15.93
CA MET A 967 -6.94 67.53 -16.87
C MET A 967 -7.79 68.22 -17.94
N GLY A 968 -8.16 69.49 -17.73
CA GLY A 968 -8.88 70.29 -18.72
C GLY A 968 -7.94 70.87 -19.77
N HIS A 969 -8.11 70.46 -21.03
CA HIS A 969 -7.69 71.25 -22.18
C HIS A 969 -8.84 72.14 -22.67
#